data_AF-A0A9E3FHT8-F1
#
_entry.id   AF-A0A9E3FHT8-F1
#
_cell.length_a   1.000
_cell.length_b   1.000
_cell.length_c   1.000
_cell.angle_alpha   90.00
_cell.angle_beta   90.00
_cell.angle_gamma   90.00
#
_symmetry.space_group_name_H-M   'P 1'
#
loop_
_entity.id
_entity.type
_entity.pdbx_description
1 polymer ?
#
loop_
_entity_poly.entity_id
_entity_poly.type
_entity_poly.pdbx_seq_one_letter_code
_entity_poly.pdbx_strand_id
1 'polypeptide(L)'
;MQKLRLTIVLLFTLPLLLALLQNVLPGCEAAGQTTAALVAPTNVSASDNAYTTKVGVSWDAVRGAALYRVLRNTTNDPTNALSVGTTAAGIFFDTTAVAGQTFFYWVRAENGANVGPLSQSDAGARSAAAGGGQGLNPPAAPAGNPVTAAKAFLGKALFWDEQLSSTRTVSCGTCHFATNGGSDSRTVAGSARAKNPGADGLFDTADDVFGSPGVPLNNLDGTYGLSPTYGFREQVTGRKSKSYIDAAFSNTLFWDGRATQTFTDPLTNQVVLQAGAALESQVLGPPVNSAEMGHTGRDWNDVAARVASAKPLALSSDVPAGLRAWIDGRTYPELFAEVFGTSDVTPARIAMAIATFERTVYSDRTPFDLSTQGITPLPAAEQRGLNVFNGQGRCNTCHAGVLFSDNQFHNIGLRPQTEDTGRFQVTGNANNMGEFRTASLRNVSLRAPYFHNGRFNTLEEVVDFYNRGGDFDAPNIDRNRIRALGLSAQQRSDLVAFLRNALTDPRVAAGQTPFERPMLYTESTRVPALTGAGTPGSGGGVPTMIASEPPLAGNPNFTIAVSNALGGAQAVLVVDRNDPGAGPSVPSTGSFARVGVQLNGGGAGQGTGSVSLQIPNSAAFVGQTFYGRWYVTDAAAAGGVAVSAAVRFTVFGDVASGTPNPIEATDFFVSQQYRDFLSREPDATGLAFWEGNLDRCGSDAACAEVMRINVSAAFFLSIEFQQTGFYAIRVQRAAFGRKSADTSRVSFASLAADGRTLGDGVVVGVGDWPTKLDANKQAYAERAVASADFAARFPETQTASQYVAALYASAGVTPTQGETDAAVQAFGAGGAAGRAAALRKVADSASVTSAELNPAFVLMEYFGYLRRDPDEAGYQFWLSKLNQFNGDYVRAEMVKAFLNSDEYRRRFGQ
;
A
#
# COMPACT_ATOMS: atom_id res chain seq x y z
N MET A 1 2.49 -75.57 -35.06
CA MET A 1 1.21 -75.24 -35.73
C MET A 1 0.10 -75.88 -34.90
N GLN A 2 -0.88 -75.20 -34.30
CA GLN A 2 -1.16 -73.79 -34.02
C GLN A 2 -1.86 -73.79 -32.64
N LYS A 3 -1.25 -73.18 -31.61
CA LYS A 3 -1.78 -73.08 -30.23
C LYS A 3 -2.34 -71.66 -30.04
N LEU A 4 -3.57 -71.38 -29.63
CA LEU A 4 -4.40 -71.78 -28.47
C LEU A 4 -4.27 -70.82 -27.26
N ARG A 5 -5.37 -70.08 -27.02
CA ARG A 5 -5.96 -69.55 -25.76
C ARG A 5 -5.27 -68.40 -24.99
N LEU A 6 -6.09 -67.41 -24.56
CA LEU A 6 -6.50 -67.31 -23.14
C LEU A 6 -7.69 -66.33 -22.91
N THR A 7 -8.60 -66.75 -22.03
CA THR A 7 -9.74 -66.01 -21.46
C THR A 7 -9.46 -65.74 -19.97
N ILE A 8 -10.01 -64.65 -19.46
CA ILE A 8 -10.02 -64.16 -18.07
C ILE A 8 -10.60 -65.20 -17.07
N VAL A 9 -10.06 -65.29 -15.85
CA VAL A 9 -10.77 -65.33 -14.53
C VAL A 9 -9.77 -65.27 -13.35
N LEU A 10 -10.26 -64.64 -12.28
CA LEU A 10 -9.71 -64.12 -11.02
C LEU A 10 -9.12 -65.10 -9.96
N LEU A 11 -8.28 -64.51 -9.08
CA LEU A 11 -8.20 -64.57 -7.59
C LEU A 11 -7.24 -65.53 -6.82
N PHE A 12 -6.50 -64.89 -5.89
CA PHE A 12 -5.72 -65.33 -4.70
C PHE A 12 -4.44 -66.17 -4.94
N THR A 13 -3.21 -65.80 -4.50
CA THR A 13 -2.71 -65.54 -3.12
C THR A 13 -1.38 -64.71 -3.05
N LEU A 14 -1.16 -64.04 -1.89
CA LEU A 14 0.04 -63.35 -1.32
C LEU A 14 1.40 -64.14 -1.38
N PRO A 15 2.59 -63.67 -0.87
CA PRO A 15 3.37 -62.40 -0.93
C PRO A 15 4.92 -62.62 -1.12
N LEU A 16 5.72 -61.53 -1.02
CA LEU A 16 7.15 -61.43 -0.56
C LEU A 16 8.35 -61.52 -1.54
N LEU A 17 9.33 -60.63 -1.28
CA LEU A 17 10.68 -60.37 -1.86
C LEU A 17 10.72 -59.67 -3.22
N LEU A 18 11.07 -58.37 -3.35
CA LEU A 18 12.23 -57.59 -2.88
C LEU A 18 13.57 -57.96 -3.57
N ALA A 19 14.19 -56.93 -4.17
CA ALA A 19 15.56 -56.83 -4.66
C ALA A 19 15.90 -57.43 -6.04
N LEU A 20 15.76 -56.59 -7.09
CA LEU A 20 16.68 -56.44 -8.24
C LEU A 20 15.97 -55.68 -9.36
N LEU A 21 15.99 -54.34 -9.31
CA LEU A 21 15.83 -53.42 -10.46
C LEU A 21 16.02 -51.98 -9.95
N GLN A 22 17.24 -51.69 -9.50
CA GLN A 22 17.78 -50.33 -9.55
C GLN A 22 18.45 -50.15 -10.91
N ASN A 23 18.36 -48.94 -11.46
CA ASN A 23 18.82 -48.49 -12.78
C ASN A 23 17.86 -48.80 -13.93
N VAL A 24 16.91 -47.89 -14.17
CA VAL A 24 16.87 -46.96 -15.31
C VAL A 24 15.52 -46.21 -15.20
N LEU A 25 15.56 -44.99 -14.66
CA LEU A 25 14.52 -43.98 -14.89
C LEU A 25 15.20 -42.80 -15.61
N PRO A 26 14.61 -42.27 -16.68
CA PRO A 26 15.17 -41.13 -17.38
C PRO A 26 15.02 -39.89 -16.49
N GLY A 27 16.14 -39.19 -16.31
CA GLY A 27 16.18 -37.93 -15.56
C GLY A 27 15.27 -36.90 -16.20
N CYS A 28 14.38 -36.33 -15.39
CA CYS A 28 13.84 -35.01 -15.65
C CYS A 28 14.95 -34.04 -15.24
N GLU A 29 15.71 -33.54 -16.21
CA GLU A 29 16.65 -32.45 -15.99
C GLU A 29 15.86 -31.24 -15.51
N ALA A 30 16.00 -30.92 -14.22
CA ALA A 30 15.63 -29.63 -13.68
C ALA A 30 16.45 -28.57 -14.43
N ALA A 31 15.81 -27.90 -15.38
CA ALA A 31 16.41 -26.78 -16.07
C ALA A 31 16.67 -25.65 -15.06
N GLY A 32 17.94 -25.52 -14.66
CA GLY A 32 18.55 -24.23 -14.32
C GLY A 32 18.24 -23.62 -12.95
N GLN A 33 18.28 -24.37 -11.85
CA GLN A 33 18.71 -23.79 -10.57
C GLN A 33 20.10 -24.33 -10.24
N THR A 34 21.11 -23.54 -10.57
CA THR A 34 22.42 -23.68 -9.93
C THR A 34 22.24 -23.72 -8.42
N THR A 35 23.12 -24.45 -7.75
CA THR A 35 23.35 -24.51 -6.30
C THR A 35 23.65 -23.12 -5.72
N ALA A 36 22.72 -22.18 -5.82
CA ALA A 36 22.88 -20.84 -5.31
C ALA A 36 23.04 -20.95 -3.79
N ALA A 37 24.16 -20.47 -3.29
CA ALA A 37 24.43 -20.43 -1.86
C ALA A 37 23.33 -19.63 -1.16
N LEU A 38 22.80 -20.16 -0.06
CA LEU A 38 21.85 -19.43 0.77
C LEU A 38 22.53 -18.20 1.34
N VAL A 39 21.85 -17.06 1.26
CA VAL A 39 22.32 -15.80 1.85
C VAL A 39 21.88 -15.70 3.31
N ALA A 40 22.53 -14.79 4.06
CA ALA A 40 22.11 -14.48 5.41
C ALA A 40 20.69 -13.88 5.38
N PRO A 41 19.77 -14.32 6.26
CA PRO A 41 18.51 -13.62 6.48
C PRO A 41 18.74 -12.15 6.84
N THR A 42 17.89 -11.28 6.32
CA THR A 42 17.91 -9.84 6.57
C THR A 42 16.68 -9.43 7.38
N ASN A 43 16.66 -8.18 7.86
CA ASN A 43 15.55 -7.63 8.67
C ASN A 43 15.22 -8.49 9.90
N VAL A 44 16.27 -9.08 10.52
CA VAL A 44 16.10 -9.82 11.77
C VAL A 44 15.70 -8.83 12.86
N SER A 45 14.56 -9.07 13.49
CA SER A 45 14.05 -8.26 14.60
C SER A 45 13.56 -9.16 15.72
N ALA A 46 14.01 -8.88 16.94
CA ALA A 46 13.58 -9.52 18.17
C ALA A 46 12.76 -8.53 19.01
N SER A 47 11.74 -9.03 19.70
CA SER A 47 10.85 -8.18 20.48
C SER A 47 11.46 -7.77 21.82
N ASP A 48 11.34 -6.49 22.19
CA ASP A 48 11.78 -5.96 23.49
C ASP A 48 10.62 -5.70 24.43
N ASN A 49 10.57 -6.48 25.52
CA ASN A 49 9.57 -6.37 26.59
C ASN A 49 8.13 -6.32 26.07
N ALA A 50 7.86 -6.91 24.90
CA ALA A 50 6.52 -6.93 24.31
C ALA A 50 5.65 -8.09 24.84
N TYR A 51 6.30 -9.12 25.39
CA TYR A 51 5.61 -10.30 25.91
C TYR A 51 6.16 -10.72 27.27
N THR A 52 5.30 -11.30 28.12
CA THR A 52 5.70 -11.93 29.38
C THR A 52 5.97 -13.43 29.26
N THR A 53 5.87 -14.04 28.08
CA THR A 53 6.02 -15.50 27.90
C THR A 53 7.06 -15.92 26.85
N LYS A 54 7.53 -14.99 26.01
CA LYS A 54 8.35 -15.29 24.84
C LYS A 54 9.15 -14.07 24.36
N VAL A 55 10.12 -14.30 23.50
CA VAL A 55 10.66 -13.29 22.58
C VAL A 55 10.22 -13.66 21.18
N GLY A 56 9.55 -12.74 20.47
CA GLY A 56 9.19 -12.93 19.07
C GLY A 56 10.34 -12.46 18.17
N VAL A 57 10.84 -13.34 17.30
CA VAL A 57 11.93 -13.07 16.36
C VAL A 57 11.41 -13.24 14.93
N SER A 58 11.57 -12.25 14.07
CA SER A 58 11.11 -12.27 12.66
C SER A 58 12.21 -11.87 11.69
N TRP A 59 12.09 -12.24 10.41
CA TRP A 59 13.06 -11.95 9.35
C TRP A 59 12.45 -12.06 7.95
N ASP A 60 13.17 -11.55 6.95
CA ASP A 60 12.79 -11.64 5.54
C ASP A 60 13.07 -13.04 4.95
N ALA A 61 12.22 -13.49 4.02
CA ALA A 61 12.41 -14.78 3.37
C ALA A 61 13.65 -14.80 2.47
N VAL A 62 14.43 -15.88 2.58
CA VAL A 62 15.62 -16.16 1.76
C VAL A 62 15.24 -17.12 0.64
N ARG A 63 15.63 -16.77 -0.59
CA ARG A 63 15.43 -17.60 -1.79
C ARG A 63 16.02 -19.00 -1.58
N GLY A 64 15.22 -20.03 -1.86
CA GLY A 64 15.64 -21.43 -1.79
C GLY A 64 15.79 -21.99 -0.37
N ALA A 65 15.41 -21.24 0.67
CA ALA A 65 15.39 -21.73 2.04
C ALA A 65 14.20 -22.66 2.28
N ALA A 66 14.44 -23.82 2.88
CA ALA A 66 13.39 -24.75 3.31
C ALA A 66 13.04 -24.56 4.79
N LEU A 67 14.02 -24.14 5.60
CA LEU A 67 13.86 -23.88 7.02
C LEU A 67 14.86 -22.81 7.49
N TYR A 68 14.60 -22.26 8.67
CA TYR A 68 15.47 -21.32 9.36
C TYR A 68 15.84 -21.87 10.72
N ARG A 69 17.08 -21.62 11.13
CA ARG A 69 17.57 -21.91 12.48
C ARG A 69 17.79 -20.62 13.23
N VAL A 70 17.25 -20.56 14.44
CA VAL A 70 17.38 -19.40 15.33
C VAL A 70 18.39 -19.72 16.42
N LEU A 71 19.37 -18.85 16.58
CA LEU A 71 20.42 -18.95 17.58
C LEU A 71 20.32 -17.76 18.53
N ARG A 72 20.65 -17.97 19.82
CA ARG A 72 20.72 -16.88 20.81
C ARG A 72 21.99 -16.93 21.64
N ASN A 73 22.43 -15.78 22.14
CA ASN A 73 23.47 -15.65 23.16
C ASN A 73 23.18 -14.46 24.09
N THR A 74 23.73 -14.43 25.30
CA THR A 74 23.64 -13.26 26.21
C THR A 74 24.67 -12.17 25.88
N THR A 75 25.71 -12.51 25.10
CA THR A 75 26.66 -11.57 24.52
C THR A 75 26.41 -11.41 23.02
N ASN A 76 26.75 -10.25 22.44
CA ASN A 76 26.67 -10.03 21.00
C ASN A 76 27.83 -10.72 20.25
N ASP A 77 27.94 -12.04 20.43
CA ASP A 77 28.97 -12.89 19.84
C ASP A 77 28.34 -14.24 19.42
N PRO A 78 28.34 -14.59 18.12
CA PRO A 78 27.76 -15.82 17.63
C PRO A 78 28.60 -17.08 17.92
N THR A 79 29.87 -16.97 18.32
CA THR A 79 30.80 -18.13 18.44
C THR A 79 30.26 -19.24 19.35
N ASN A 80 29.55 -18.88 20.42
CA ASN A 80 28.98 -19.83 21.38
C ASN A 80 27.44 -19.73 21.46
N ALA A 81 26.79 -19.19 20.42
CA ALA A 81 25.33 -19.04 20.42
C ALA A 81 24.62 -20.41 20.37
N LEU A 82 23.58 -20.56 21.18
CA LEU A 82 22.78 -21.77 21.29
C LEU A 82 21.64 -21.76 20.27
N SER A 83 21.47 -22.85 19.54
CA SER A 83 20.29 -23.07 18.69
C SER A 83 19.05 -23.25 19.58
N VAL A 84 18.10 -22.32 19.52
CA VAL A 84 16.85 -22.37 20.31
C VAL A 84 15.69 -23.03 19.55
N GLY A 85 15.83 -23.23 18.24
CA GLY A 85 14.86 -23.97 17.44
C GLY A 85 14.99 -23.75 15.95
N THR A 86 14.08 -24.38 15.20
CA THR A 86 13.93 -24.21 13.76
C THR A 86 12.47 -23.96 13.38
N THR A 87 12.25 -23.31 12.24
CA THR A 87 10.91 -23.03 11.70
C THR A 87 10.97 -22.85 10.18
N ALA A 88 9.89 -23.14 9.47
CA ALA A 88 9.74 -22.80 8.05
C ALA A 88 9.11 -21.42 7.83
N ALA A 89 8.48 -20.83 8.86
CA ALA A 89 7.89 -19.50 8.81
C ALA A 89 8.96 -18.41 8.95
N GLY A 90 8.64 -17.17 8.56
CA GLY A 90 9.50 -15.99 8.77
C GLY A 90 9.46 -15.43 10.20
N ILE A 91 8.99 -16.24 11.15
CA ILE A 91 8.85 -15.86 12.56
C ILE A 91 9.07 -17.07 13.46
N PHE A 92 9.67 -16.84 14.63
CA PHE A 92 9.89 -17.80 15.70
C PHE A 92 9.61 -17.16 17.06
N PHE A 93 9.03 -17.93 17.98
CA PHE A 93 8.82 -17.49 19.36
C PHE A 93 9.70 -18.28 20.31
N ASP A 94 10.70 -17.63 20.88
CA ASP A 94 11.56 -18.21 21.91
C ASP A 94 10.85 -18.13 23.28
N THR A 95 10.12 -19.20 23.61
CA THR A 95 9.44 -19.36 24.91
C THR A 95 10.38 -19.74 26.05
N THR A 96 11.66 -20.04 25.74
CA THR A 96 12.67 -20.47 26.70
C THR A 96 13.54 -19.32 27.20
N ALA A 97 13.32 -18.10 26.69
CA ALA A 97 14.03 -16.90 27.12
C ALA A 97 13.74 -16.59 28.59
N VAL A 98 14.81 -16.35 29.35
CA VAL A 98 14.73 -15.94 30.75
C VAL A 98 14.16 -14.51 30.83
N ALA A 99 13.16 -14.31 31.68
CA ALA A 99 12.49 -13.02 31.83
C ALA A 99 13.46 -11.94 32.35
N GLY A 100 13.41 -10.74 31.78
CA GLY A 100 14.28 -9.61 32.13
C GLY A 100 15.71 -9.68 31.61
N GLN A 101 16.12 -10.80 30.98
CA GLN A 101 17.44 -10.97 30.39
C GLN A 101 17.41 -10.55 28.92
N THR A 102 18.32 -9.66 28.53
CA THR A 102 18.59 -9.36 27.11
C THR A 102 19.38 -10.49 26.48
N PHE A 103 18.92 -10.94 25.31
CA PHE A 103 19.62 -11.87 24.43
C PHE A 103 19.87 -11.21 23.07
N PHE A 104 20.90 -11.66 22.37
CA PHE A 104 21.16 -11.36 20.98
C PHE A 104 20.74 -12.57 20.14
N TYR A 105 19.97 -12.33 19.09
CA TYR A 105 19.42 -13.37 18.22
C TYR A 105 20.03 -13.29 16.82
N TRP A 106 20.42 -14.45 16.29
CA TRP A 106 20.84 -14.62 14.90
C TRP A 106 19.95 -15.65 14.22
N VAL A 107 19.75 -15.48 12.92
CA VAL A 107 19.02 -16.43 12.09
C VAL A 107 19.88 -16.84 10.92
N ARG A 108 19.82 -18.11 10.52
CA ARG A 108 20.36 -18.58 9.24
C ARG A 108 19.34 -19.40 8.47
N ALA A 109 19.41 -19.31 7.14
CA ALA A 109 18.64 -20.12 6.24
C ALA A 109 19.30 -21.50 6.02
N GLU A 110 18.50 -22.55 5.92
CA GLU A 110 18.95 -23.90 5.59
C GLU A 110 18.03 -24.50 4.51
N ASN A 111 18.61 -25.24 3.59
CA ASN A 111 17.91 -26.19 2.73
C ASN A 111 18.69 -27.51 2.83
N GLY A 112 18.07 -28.68 2.63
CA GLY A 112 18.70 -29.97 2.98
C GLY A 112 20.11 -30.22 2.41
N ALA A 113 20.56 -29.43 1.43
CA ALA A 113 21.90 -29.44 0.87
C ALA A 113 22.85 -28.33 1.39
N ASN A 114 22.34 -27.18 1.83
CA ASN A 114 23.14 -25.99 2.15
C ASN A 114 22.75 -25.35 3.49
N VAL A 115 23.76 -24.83 4.20
CA VAL A 115 23.58 -24.00 5.40
C VAL A 115 24.11 -22.61 5.07
N GLY A 116 23.25 -21.61 5.15
CA GLY A 116 23.60 -20.22 4.91
C GLY A 116 24.38 -19.58 6.08
N PRO A 117 24.98 -18.40 5.86
CA PRO A 117 25.61 -17.63 6.91
C PRO A 117 24.58 -17.10 7.93
N LEU A 118 25.06 -16.71 9.11
CA LEU A 118 24.25 -16.03 10.12
C LEU A 118 23.92 -14.60 9.66
N SER A 119 22.73 -14.15 10.02
CA SER A 119 22.29 -12.75 9.91
C SER A 119 23.17 -11.79 10.72
N GLN A 120 22.93 -10.49 10.59
CA GLN A 120 23.22 -9.56 11.69
C GLN A 120 22.37 -9.94 12.90
N SER A 121 22.88 -9.70 14.11
CA SER A 121 22.10 -9.91 15.32
C SER A 121 21.07 -8.82 15.53
N ASP A 122 20.01 -9.15 16.27
CA ASP A 122 19.18 -8.17 16.94
C ASP A 122 19.02 -8.51 18.43
N ALA A 123 18.96 -7.50 19.28
CA ALA A 123 18.77 -7.68 20.71
C ALA A 123 17.27 -7.85 21.00
N GLY A 124 16.93 -8.73 21.96
CA GLY A 124 15.55 -8.96 22.37
C GLY A 124 15.46 -9.37 23.83
N ALA A 125 14.37 -8.99 24.49
CA ALA A 125 14.11 -9.36 25.87
C ALA A 125 12.63 -9.70 26.11
N ARG A 126 12.37 -10.75 26.89
CA ARG A 126 11.05 -11.04 27.46
C ARG A 126 10.88 -10.21 28.73
N SER A 127 9.70 -9.63 28.93
CA SER A 127 9.41 -8.81 30.12
C SER A 127 9.49 -9.63 31.42
N ALA A 128 10.03 -9.02 32.49
CA ALA A 128 10.04 -9.55 33.85
C ALA A 128 8.72 -9.34 34.61
N ALA A 129 7.73 -8.70 33.98
CA ALA A 129 6.42 -8.47 34.60
C ALA A 129 5.73 -9.81 34.97
N ALA A 130 5.07 -9.83 36.13
CA ALA A 130 4.40 -11.00 36.68
C ALA A 130 3.00 -11.27 36.07
N GLY A 131 2.65 -10.64 34.96
CA GLY A 131 1.30 -10.72 34.39
C GLY A 131 1.04 -12.01 33.60
N GLY A 132 -0.10 -12.65 33.91
CA GLY A 132 -0.59 -13.88 33.26
C GLY A 132 -1.68 -13.66 32.19
N GLY A 133 -1.90 -12.41 31.74
CA GLY A 133 -2.85 -12.13 30.67
C GLY A 133 -2.47 -12.80 29.35
N GLN A 134 -3.47 -13.33 28.64
CA GLN A 134 -3.26 -13.95 27.33
C GLN A 134 -3.16 -12.86 26.26
N GLY A 135 -1.96 -12.63 25.73
CA GLY A 135 -1.78 -11.84 24.51
C GLY A 135 -2.28 -12.57 23.26
N LEU A 136 -2.31 -11.89 22.11
CA LEU A 136 -2.68 -12.51 20.84
C LEU A 136 -1.56 -13.46 20.37
N ASN A 137 -1.88 -14.75 20.22
CA ASN A 137 -0.97 -15.74 19.65
C ASN A 137 -1.15 -15.82 18.14
N PRO A 138 -0.19 -16.39 17.39
CA PRO A 138 -0.35 -16.57 15.94
C PRO A 138 -1.64 -17.34 15.60
N PRO A 139 -2.33 -16.95 14.51
CA PRO A 139 -3.53 -17.66 14.08
C PRO A 139 -3.20 -19.07 13.61
N ALA A 140 -4.17 -19.98 13.75
CA ALA A 140 -4.02 -21.34 13.25
C ALA A 140 -3.97 -21.38 11.71
N ALA A 141 -3.12 -22.24 11.16
CA ALA A 141 -3.06 -22.55 9.75
C ALA A 141 -3.71 -23.92 9.49
N PRO A 142 -4.46 -24.09 8.38
CA PRO A 142 -4.99 -25.39 8.02
C PRO A 142 -3.84 -26.32 7.62
N ALA A 143 -3.94 -27.60 7.95
CA ALA A 143 -2.86 -28.57 7.73
C ALA A 143 -2.38 -28.67 6.27
N GLY A 144 -3.29 -28.48 5.31
CA GLY A 144 -2.97 -28.47 3.87
C GLY A 144 -2.37 -27.14 3.35
N ASN A 145 -2.32 -26.10 4.18
CA ASN A 145 -1.69 -24.83 3.84
C ASN A 145 -0.88 -24.26 5.01
N PRO A 146 0.23 -24.90 5.41
CA PRO A 146 1.08 -24.41 6.48
C PRO A 146 1.77 -23.10 6.07
N VAL A 147 2.04 -22.25 7.08
CA VAL A 147 2.74 -20.98 6.89
C VAL A 147 4.23 -21.23 6.70
N THR A 148 4.76 -20.80 5.55
CA THR A 148 6.20 -20.73 5.28
C THR A 148 6.59 -19.33 4.85
N ALA A 149 7.85 -18.93 5.06
CA ALA A 149 8.33 -17.59 4.71
C ALA A 149 8.19 -17.32 3.20
N ALA A 150 8.59 -18.27 2.36
CA ALA A 150 8.48 -18.16 0.90
C ALA A 150 7.01 -18.06 0.43
N LYS A 151 6.10 -18.83 1.03
CA LYS A 151 4.66 -18.76 0.69
C LYS A 151 4.03 -17.44 1.14
N ALA A 152 4.42 -16.92 2.30
CA ALA A 152 3.98 -15.60 2.76
C ALA A 152 4.49 -14.50 1.82
N PHE A 153 5.72 -14.59 1.30
CA PHE A 153 6.24 -13.63 0.32
C PHE A 153 5.53 -13.72 -1.04
N LEU A 154 5.23 -14.93 -1.53
CA LEU A 154 4.38 -15.09 -2.72
C LEU A 154 2.99 -14.48 -2.50
N GLY A 155 2.38 -14.75 -1.35
CA GLY A 155 1.10 -14.16 -0.96
C GLY A 155 1.14 -12.64 -0.88
N LYS A 156 2.20 -12.07 -0.29
CA LYS A 156 2.43 -10.63 -0.21
C LYS A 156 2.58 -10.01 -1.59
N ALA A 157 3.35 -10.63 -2.48
CA ALA A 157 3.48 -10.16 -3.86
C ALA A 157 2.11 -10.13 -4.56
N LEU A 158 1.33 -11.22 -4.49
CA LEU A 158 0.00 -11.29 -5.10
C LEU A 158 -1.00 -10.30 -4.49
N PHE A 159 -1.01 -10.14 -3.16
CA PHE A 159 -1.94 -9.25 -2.45
C PHE A 159 -1.79 -7.78 -2.87
N TRP A 160 -0.57 -7.36 -3.20
CA TRP A 160 -0.24 -5.97 -3.54
C TRP A 160 -0.06 -5.72 -5.05
N ASP A 161 -0.17 -6.74 -5.91
CA ASP A 161 0.06 -6.57 -7.35
C ASP A 161 -1.23 -6.13 -8.07
N GLU A 162 -1.30 -4.86 -8.47
CA GLU A 162 -2.45 -4.30 -9.18
C GLU A 162 -2.67 -4.96 -10.54
N GLN A 163 -1.66 -5.65 -11.11
CA GLN A 163 -1.79 -6.38 -12.37
C GLN A 163 -2.84 -7.49 -12.32
N LEU A 164 -3.25 -7.92 -11.12
CA LEU A 164 -4.32 -8.92 -10.96
C LEU A 164 -5.68 -8.38 -11.38
N SER A 165 -5.94 -7.06 -11.33
CA SER A 165 -7.20 -6.47 -11.81
C SER A 165 -7.26 -6.35 -13.33
N SER A 166 -8.48 -6.29 -13.89
CA SER A 166 -8.73 -6.19 -15.34
C SER A 166 -8.12 -4.92 -15.95
N THR A 167 -8.12 -3.83 -15.19
CA THR A 167 -7.58 -2.50 -15.57
C THR A 167 -6.18 -2.24 -15.04
N ARG A 168 -5.60 -3.17 -14.26
CA ARG A 168 -4.30 -3.00 -13.60
C ARG A 168 -4.21 -1.80 -12.65
N THR A 169 -5.31 -1.46 -11.99
CA THR A 169 -5.42 -0.32 -11.06
C THR A 169 -5.89 -0.71 -9.66
N VAL A 170 -6.22 -1.99 -9.43
CA VAL A 170 -6.71 -2.48 -8.14
C VAL A 170 -6.01 -3.80 -7.78
N SER A 171 -5.60 -3.93 -6.54
CA SER A 171 -5.16 -5.15 -5.87
C SER A 171 -5.97 -5.36 -4.59
N CYS A 172 -5.73 -6.46 -3.86
CA CYS A 172 -6.29 -6.60 -2.51
C CYS A 172 -5.85 -5.42 -1.62
N GLY A 173 -4.57 -5.04 -1.72
CA GLY A 173 -3.97 -3.93 -0.99
C GLY A 173 -4.57 -2.56 -1.30
N THR A 174 -5.18 -2.36 -2.47
CA THR A 174 -5.86 -1.11 -2.84
C THR A 174 -7.07 -0.80 -1.95
N CYS A 175 -7.75 -1.83 -1.42
CA CYS A 175 -8.88 -1.67 -0.50
C CYS A 175 -8.55 -2.04 0.96
N HIS A 176 -7.33 -2.52 1.23
CA HIS A 176 -6.93 -3.11 2.51
C HIS A 176 -5.54 -2.61 2.93
N PHE A 177 -5.48 -1.39 3.47
CA PHE A 177 -4.26 -0.75 3.94
C PHE A 177 -4.03 -0.97 5.43
N ALA A 178 -2.85 -1.45 5.81
CA ALA A 178 -2.53 -1.68 7.21
C ALA A 178 -2.66 -0.41 8.06
N THR A 179 -2.08 0.71 7.60
CA THR A 179 -2.12 2.02 8.27
C THR A 179 -3.51 2.62 8.38
N ASN A 180 -4.49 2.10 7.62
CA ASN A 180 -5.91 2.42 7.75
C ASN A 180 -6.67 1.31 8.50
N GLY A 181 -5.99 0.66 9.45
CA GLY A 181 -6.54 -0.40 10.30
C GLY A 181 -6.99 -1.63 9.52
N GLY A 182 -6.35 -1.92 8.38
CA GLY A 182 -6.65 -3.01 7.46
C GLY A 182 -7.78 -2.74 6.46
N SER A 183 -8.27 -1.51 6.36
CA SER A 183 -9.41 -1.11 5.52
C SER A 183 -8.98 -0.13 4.42
N ASP A 184 -9.94 0.37 3.64
CA ASP A 184 -9.68 1.23 2.49
C ASP A 184 -9.48 2.68 2.92
N SER A 185 -8.35 3.26 2.55
CA SER A 185 -8.02 4.67 2.80
C SER A 185 -8.83 5.65 1.94
N ARG A 186 -9.44 5.15 0.86
CA ARG A 186 -10.21 5.95 -0.11
C ARG A 186 -11.70 5.99 0.24
N THR A 187 -12.18 5.10 1.11
CA THR A 187 -13.54 5.16 1.64
C THR A 187 -13.63 6.29 2.65
N VAL A 188 -14.13 7.45 2.23
CA VAL A 188 -14.29 8.64 3.08
C VAL A 188 -15.76 9.03 3.05
N ALA A 189 -16.41 9.13 4.22
CA ALA A 189 -17.83 9.53 4.23
C ALA A 189 -17.98 10.97 3.76
N GLY A 190 -19.02 11.22 2.97
CA GLY A 190 -19.22 12.49 2.26
C GLY A 190 -18.42 12.63 0.96
N SER A 191 -17.47 11.74 0.66
CA SER A 191 -16.77 11.76 -0.63
C SER A 191 -17.63 11.19 -1.74
N ALA A 192 -17.86 11.97 -2.80
CA ALA A 192 -18.53 11.49 -4.01
C ALA A 192 -17.78 10.32 -4.67
N ARG A 193 -16.47 10.15 -4.42
CA ARG A 193 -15.67 9.02 -4.93
C ARG A 193 -15.98 7.71 -4.21
N ALA A 194 -16.40 7.77 -2.95
CA ALA A 194 -16.69 6.61 -2.12
C ALA A 194 -18.19 6.37 -1.91
N LYS A 195 -19.06 7.23 -2.47
CA LYS A 195 -20.51 7.12 -2.32
C LYS A 195 -21.07 6.06 -3.26
N ASN A 196 -21.90 5.18 -2.73
CA ASN A 196 -22.71 4.21 -3.46
C ASN A 196 -24.19 4.55 -3.19
N PRO A 197 -25.05 4.53 -4.23
CA PRO A 197 -26.44 5.00 -4.15
C PRO A 197 -27.38 4.06 -3.39
N GLY A 198 -26.85 3.09 -2.64
CA GLY A 198 -27.64 2.21 -1.81
C GLY A 198 -28.54 1.26 -2.60
N ALA A 199 -29.68 0.94 -2.00
CA ALA A 199 -30.63 -0.06 -2.47
C ALA A 199 -31.61 0.50 -3.51
N ASP A 200 -31.93 1.80 -3.47
CA ASP A 200 -32.82 2.43 -4.45
C ASP A 200 -32.12 2.82 -5.77
N GLY A 201 -30.78 2.86 -5.75
CA GLY A 201 -29.96 3.16 -6.93
C GLY A 201 -29.90 4.65 -7.28
N LEU A 202 -30.38 5.53 -6.39
CA LEU A 202 -30.35 6.98 -6.52
C LEU A 202 -29.33 7.59 -5.56
N PHE A 203 -28.56 8.57 -6.02
CA PHE A 203 -27.66 9.30 -5.13
C PHE A 203 -28.39 10.35 -4.31
N ASP A 204 -27.78 10.71 -3.18
CA ASP A 204 -28.22 11.78 -2.28
C ASP A 204 -29.57 11.49 -1.59
N THR A 205 -29.84 10.19 -1.40
CA THR A 205 -30.96 9.65 -0.62
C THR A 205 -30.48 9.14 0.74
N ALA A 206 -31.40 8.68 1.58
CA ALA A 206 -31.11 8.26 2.96
C ALA A 206 -30.38 6.92 3.06
N ASP A 207 -30.45 6.08 2.03
CA ASP A 207 -29.87 4.73 1.99
C ASP A 207 -28.48 4.68 1.32
N ASP A 208 -27.98 5.83 0.84
CA ASP A 208 -26.60 6.03 0.42
C ASP A 208 -25.62 5.42 1.42
N VAL A 209 -24.61 4.73 0.89
CA VAL A 209 -23.53 4.13 1.69
C VAL A 209 -22.17 4.57 1.19
N PHE A 210 -21.15 4.36 2.02
CA PHE A 210 -19.77 4.59 1.65
C PHE A 210 -19.00 3.27 1.58
N GLY A 211 -18.53 2.97 0.37
CA GLY A 211 -17.83 1.73 0.04
C GLY A 211 -16.44 1.96 -0.52
N SER A 212 -15.85 0.89 -1.01
CA SER A 212 -14.52 0.89 -1.64
C SER A 212 -14.64 1.10 -3.14
N PRO A 213 -13.92 2.08 -3.72
CA PRO A 213 -13.82 2.21 -5.18
C PRO A 213 -13.01 1.04 -5.77
N GLY A 214 -13.61 0.29 -6.69
CA GLY A 214 -12.94 -0.77 -7.45
C GLY A 214 -12.53 -0.29 -8.84
N VAL A 215 -12.83 -1.08 -9.87
CA VAL A 215 -12.54 -0.72 -11.27
C VAL A 215 -13.72 -0.01 -11.95
N PRO A 216 -13.45 0.85 -12.96
CA PRO A 216 -14.48 1.30 -13.89
C PRO A 216 -15.17 0.10 -14.56
N LEU A 217 -16.42 0.27 -14.97
CA LEU A 217 -17.09 -0.76 -15.78
C LEU A 217 -16.31 -0.95 -17.08
N ASN A 218 -15.81 -2.16 -17.32
CA ASN A 218 -15.03 -2.47 -18.51
C ASN A 218 -15.45 -3.80 -19.14
N ASN A 219 -15.07 -3.97 -20.40
CA ASN A 219 -15.40 -5.09 -21.26
C ASN A 219 -14.21 -6.05 -21.40
N LEU A 220 -14.45 -7.23 -21.99
CA LEU A 220 -13.42 -8.24 -22.24
C LEU A 220 -12.28 -7.73 -23.14
N ASP A 221 -12.57 -6.83 -24.07
CA ASP A 221 -11.57 -6.19 -24.95
C ASP A 221 -10.80 -5.03 -24.27
N GLY A 222 -11.01 -4.82 -22.97
CA GLY A 222 -10.41 -3.76 -22.17
C GLY A 222 -11.07 -2.39 -22.31
N THR A 223 -11.99 -2.19 -23.26
CA THR A 223 -12.69 -0.92 -23.42
C THR A 223 -13.59 -0.63 -22.22
N TYR A 224 -13.84 0.64 -21.92
CA TYR A 224 -14.73 1.04 -20.85
C TYR A 224 -16.18 1.05 -21.31
N GLY A 225 -17.02 0.39 -20.53
CA GLY A 225 -18.47 0.51 -20.60
C GLY A 225 -18.94 1.69 -19.76
N LEU A 226 -20.04 2.32 -20.17
CA LEU A 226 -20.62 3.43 -19.41
C LEU A 226 -21.50 2.86 -18.29
N SER A 227 -21.07 3.00 -17.03
CA SER A 227 -21.92 2.69 -15.89
C SER A 227 -23.09 3.69 -15.85
N PRO A 228 -24.36 3.25 -15.75
CA PRO A 228 -25.48 4.17 -15.57
C PRO A 228 -25.35 5.05 -14.32
N THR A 229 -24.73 4.49 -13.28
CA THR A 229 -24.53 5.15 -11.98
C THR A 229 -23.25 5.97 -11.94
N TYR A 230 -22.13 5.39 -12.40
CA TYR A 230 -20.80 5.98 -12.18
C TYR A 230 -20.17 6.60 -13.45
N GLY A 231 -20.82 6.48 -14.61
CA GLY A 231 -20.21 6.83 -15.89
C GLY A 231 -18.94 5.99 -16.14
N PHE A 232 -17.83 6.64 -16.45
CA PHE A 232 -16.51 6.00 -16.56
C PHE A 232 -15.69 6.05 -15.26
N ARG A 233 -16.29 6.48 -14.15
CA ARG A 233 -15.64 6.44 -12.85
C ARG A 233 -15.61 5.01 -12.33
N GLU A 234 -14.73 4.79 -11.35
CA GLU A 234 -14.66 3.55 -10.57
C GLU A 234 -16.03 3.22 -9.98
N GLN A 235 -16.43 1.95 -10.05
CA GLN A 235 -17.62 1.48 -9.36
C GLN A 235 -17.34 1.37 -7.86
N VAL A 236 -18.32 1.69 -7.04
CA VAL A 236 -18.17 1.67 -5.57
C VAL A 236 -18.93 0.49 -4.99
N THR A 237 -18.29 -0.30 -4.13
CA THR A 237 -18.93 -1.45 -3.46
C THR A 237 -20.08 -1.02 -2.55
N GLY A 238 -21.10 -1.88 -2.40
CA GLY A 238 -22.24 -1.63 -1.49
C GLY A 238 -21.92 -1.77 0.00
N ARG A 239 -20.70 -2.20 0.36
CA ARG A 239 -20.22 -2.29 1.74
C ARG A 239 -18.78 -1.81 1.85
N LYS A 240 -18.45 -1.20 2.98
CA LYS A 240 -17.06 -0.85 3.34
C LYS A 240 -16.19 -2.10 3.51
N SER A 241 -14.94 -2.05 3.05
CA SER A 241 -13.99 -3.15 3.22
C SER A 241 -13.71 -3.43 4.72
N LYS A 242 -13.69 -4.71 5.12
CA LYS A 242 -13.29 -5.11 6.49
C LYS A 242 -11.78 -5.09 6.64
N SER A 243 -11.30 -5.04 7.89
CA SER A 243 -9.88 -5.26 8.18
C SER A 243 -9.41 -6.64 7.71
N TYR A 244 -8.32 -6.70 6.95
CA TYR A 244 -7.59 -7.94 6.70
C TYR A 244 -6.65 -8.31 7.86
N ILE A 245 -6.20 -7.31 8.64
CA ILE A 245 -5.45 -7.53 9.89
C ILE A 245 -6.34 -8.29 10.87
N ASP A 246 -5.77 -9.33 11.49
CA ASP A 246 -6.44 -10.26 12.40
C ASP A 246 -7.59 -11.07 11.76
N ALA A 247 -7.77 -11.02 10.43
CA ALA A 247 -8.85 -11.77 9.76
C ALA A 247 -8.68 -13.28 9.92
N ALA A 248 -7.44 -13.75 9.98
CA ALA A 248 -7.06 -15.14 10.15
C ALA A 248 -7.62 -15.84 11.40
N PHE A 249 -8.05 -15.09 12.42
CA PHE A 249 -8.64 -15.67 13.62
C PHE A 249 -10.13 -16.00 13.49
N SER A 250 -10.77 -15.61 12.39
CA SER A 250 -12.19 -15.86 12.17
C SER A 250 -12.39 -17.10 11.31
N ASN A 251 -13.32 -17.96 11.73
CA ASN A 251 -13.76 -19.12 10.97
C ASN A 251 -14.74 -18.77 9.84
N THR A 252 -15.23 -17.53 9.80
CA THR A 252 -16.04 -17.00 8.70
C THR A 252 -15.62 -15.58 8.35
N LEU A 253 -15.61 -15.23 7.07
CA LEU A 253 -15.17 -13.92 6.57
C LEU A 253 -16.25 -13.20 5.77
N PHE A 254 -15.97 -11.94 5.43
CA PHE A 254 -16.95 -10.91 5.04
C PHE A 254 -17.83 -10.42 6.20
N TRP A 255 -18.70 -9.45 5.90
CA TRP A 255 -19.69 -8.90 6.82
C TRP A 255 -20.83 -9.88 7.10
N ASP A 256 -21.21 -10.70 6.11
CA ASP A 256 -22.29 -11.70 6.17
C ASP A 256 -21.79 -13.12 6.45
N GLY A 257 -20.48 -13.34 6.48
CA GLY A 257 -19.89 -14.64 6.79
C GLY A 257 -19.99 -15.67 5.67
N ARG A 258 -20.11 -15.24 4.40
CA ARG A 258 -20.25 -16.15 3.24
C ARG A 258 -18.99 -16.95 2.90
N ALA A 259 -17.81 -16.49 3.31
CA ALA A 259 -16.59 -17.28 3.21
C ALA A 259 -16.44 -18.14 4.46
N THR A 260 -16.39 -19.45 4.28
CA THR A 260 -16.44 -20.46 5.37
C THR A 260 -15.14 -21.24 5.47
N GLN A 261 -15.03 -22.09 6.49
CA GLN A 261 -13.81 -22.86 6.78
C GLN A 261 -13.43 -23.91 5.73
N THR A 262 -14.30 -24.22 4.78
CA THR A 262 -14.06 -25.19 3.71
C THR A 262 -13.71 -24.44 2.43
N PHE A 263 -12.58 -24.80 1.82
CA PHE A 263 -12.10 -24.19 0.59
C PHE A 263 -12.26 -25.15 -0.58
N THR A 264 -13.01 -24.72 -1.58
CA THR A 264 -13.29 -25.45 -2.82
C THR A 264 -12.64 -24.72 -3.98
N ASP A 265 -11.93 -25.46 -4.81
CA ASP A 265 -11.33 -24.90 -6.02
C ASP A 265 -12.45 -24.46 -7.00
N PRO A 266 -12.44 -23.20 -7.48
CA PRO A 266 -13.53 -22.64 -8.27
C PRO A 266 -13.63 -23.22 -9.69
N LEU A 267 -12.59 -23.90 -10.19
CA LEU A 267 -12.60 -24.49 -11.54
C LEU A 267 -12.99 -25.97 -11.51
N THR A 268 -12.48 -26.72 -10.54
CA THR A 268 -12.69 -28.17 -10.45
C THR A 268 -13.85 -28.56 -9.53
N ASN A 269 -14.33 -27.62 -8.71
CA ASN A 269 -15.32 -27.83 -7.66
C ASN A 269 -14.92 -28.90 -6.62
N GLN A 270 -13.63 -29.22 -6.53
CA GLN A 270 -13.09 -30.14 -5.54
C GLN A 270 -12.76 -29.40 -4.24
N VAL A 271 -13.07 -30.02 -3.10
CA VAL A 271 -12.67 -29.49 -1.80
C VAL A 271 -11.17 -29.69 -1.61
N VAL A 272 -10.43 -28.58 -1.53
CA VAL A 272 -8.97 -28.55 -1.36
C VAL A 272 -8.60 -28.56 0.12
N LEU A 273 -9.35 -27.82 0.96
CA LEU A 273 -9.14 -27.77 2.42
C LEU A 273 -10.48 -27.95 3.15
N GLN A 274 -10.51 -28.87 4.11
CA GLN A 274 -11.74 -29.26 4.82
C GLN A 274 -12.14 -28.28 5.94
N ALA A 275 -11.17 -27.66 6.60
CA ALA A 275 -11.37 -26.77 7.74
C ALA A 275 -10.27 -25.70 7.83
N GLY A 276 -10.51 -24.64 8.60
CA GLY A 276 -9.54 -23.55 8.85
C GLY A 276 -9.21 -22.68 7.63
N ALA A 277 -10.00 -22.77 6.54
CA ALA A 277 -9.68 -22.19 5.24
C ALA A 277 -10.53 -20.96 4.85
N ALA A 278 -11.02 -20.21 5.84
CA ALA A 278 -11.90 -19.06 5.58
C ALA A 278 -11.24 -17.97 4.73
N LEU A 279 -9.93 -17.73 4.92
CA LEU A 279 -9.15 -16.79 4.12
C LEU A 279 -9.05 -17.25 2.66
N GLU A 280 -8.68 -18.52 2.44
CA GLU A 280 -8.60 -19.10 1.09
C GLU A 280 -9.94 -18.96 0.34
N SER A 281 -11.05 -19.22 1.02
CA SER A 281 -12.40 -19.05 0.46
C SER A 281 -12.78 -17.59 0.20
N GLN A 282 -12.27 -16.65 0.99
CA GLN A 282 -12.55 -15.21 0.83
C GLN A 282 -11.89 -14.65 -0.43
N VAL A 283 -10.65 -15.08 -0.73
CA VAL A 283 -9.85 -14.58 -1.86
C VAL A 283 -10.53 -14.82 -3.22
N LEU A 284 -11.42 -15.82 -3.30
CA LEU A 284 -12.06 -16.21 -4.57
C LEU A 284 -13.02 -15.17 -5.16
N GLY A 285 -13.52 -14.24 -4.35
CA GLY A 285 -14.53 -13.26 -4.77
C GLY A 285 -13.96 -12.07 -5.55
N PRO A 286 -13.08 -11.25 -4.94
CA PRO A 286 -12.70 -9.95 -5.49
C PRO A 286 -12.10 -9.98 -6.91
N PRO A 287 -11.18 -10.91 -7.27
CA PRO A 287 -10.54 -10.93 -8.59
C PRO A 287 -11.49 -11.06 -9.80
N VAL A 288 -12.67 -11.64 -9.58
CA VAL A 288 -13.70 -11.89 -10.62
C VAL A 288 -14.94 -11.00 -10.46
N ASN A 289 -15.02 -10.19 -9.40
CA ASN A 289 -16.13 -9.27 -9.20
C ASN A 289 -15.93 -7.99 -10.04
N SER A 290 -16.90 -7.68 -10.89
CA SER A 290 -16.84 -6.55 -11.84
C SER A 290 -16.85 -5.17 -11.21
N ALA A 291 -17.26 -5.05 -9.95
CA ALA A 291 -17.20 -3.80 -9.19
C ALA A 291 -15.95 -3.70 -8.30
N GLU A 292 -15.14 -4.76 -8.20
CA GLU A 292 -13.92 -4.80 -7.36
C GLU A 292 -12.67 -4.83 -8.23
N MET A 293 -12.33 -5.97 -8.86
CA MET A 293 -11.09 -6.16 -9.64
C MET A 293 -11.31 -6.73 -11.04
N GLY A 294 -12.48 -7.26 -11.36
CA GLY A 294 -12.79 -7.91 -12.63
C GLY A 294 -13.47 -6.99 -13.63
N HIS A 295 -13.53 -7.40 -14.89
CA HIS A 295 -14.56 -6.92 -15.82
C HIS A 295 -15.78 -7.85 -15.74
N THR A 296 -16.90 -7.47 -16.34
CA THR A 296 -18.06 -8.37 -16.46
C THR A 296 -17.67 -9.64 -17.22
N GLY A 297 -17.99 -10.81 -16.66
CA GLY A 297 -17.71 -12.11 -17.27
C GLY A 297 -16.28 -12.64 -17.09
N ARG A 298 -15.41 -11.93 -16.34
CA ARG A 298 -14.08 -12.43 -16.01
C ARG A 298 -14.16 -13.68 -15.15
N ASP A 299 -13.33 -14.69 -15.43
CA ASP A 299 -13.27 -15.91 -14.66
C ASP A 299 -11.88 -16.17 -14.03
N TRP A 300 -11.74 -17.31 -13.35
CA TRP A 300 -10.50 -17.71 -12.71
C TRP A 300 -9.42 -18.24 -13.67
N ASN A 301 -9.78 -18.62 -14.90
CA ASN A 301 -8.80 -18.92 -15.95
C ASN A 301 -8.10 -17.62 -16.39
N ASP A 302 -8.87 -16.54 -16.58
CA ASP A 302 -8.33 -15.23 -16.94
C ASP A 302 -7.37 -14.70 -15.86
N VAL A 303 -7.75 -14.84 -14.58
CA VAL A 303 -6.91 -14.42 -13.45
C VAL A 303 -5.62 -15.23 -13.38
N ALA A 304 -5.70 -16.57 -13.50
CA ALA A 304 -4.52 -17.43 -13.47
C ALA A 304 -3.57 -17.15 -14.64
N ALA A 305 -4.09 -16.97 -15.86
CA ALA A 305 -3.30 -16.62 -17.04
C ALA A 305 -2.65 -15.24 -16.92
N ARG A 306 -3.36 -14.27 -16.33
CA ARG A 306 -2.80 -12.94 -16.01
C ARG A 306 -1.62 -13.04 -15.06
N VAL A 307 -1.75 -13.78 -13.96
CA VAL A 307 -0.66 -13.94 -12.99
C VAL A 307 0.51 -14.69 -13.62
N ALA A 308 0.28 -15.75 -14.39
CA ALA A 308 1.34 -16.53 -15.02
C ALA A 308 2.19 -15.71 -16.02
N SER A 309 1.59 -14.73 -16.70
CA SER A 309 2.27 -13.87 -17.68
C SER A 309 2.85 -12.58 -17.09
N ALA A 310 2.44 -12.19 -15.88
CA ALA A 310 2.91 -10.97 -15.23
C ALA A 310 4.30 -11.14 -14.62
N LYS A 311 5.10 -10.07 -14.65
CA LYS A 311 6.27 -9.95 -13.78
C LYS A 311 5.80 -9.51 -12.38
N PRO A 312 6.19 -10.22 -11.30
CA PRO A 312 5.76 -9.88 -9.94
C PRO A 312 6.03 -8.41 -9.58
N LEU A 313 4.99 -7.70 -9.15
CA LEU A 313 5.05 -6.31 -8.69
C LEU A 313 5.68 -5.32 -9.70
N ALA A 314 5.59 -5.59 -11.01
CA ALA A 314 6.17 -4.73 -12.05
C ALA A 314 5.59 -3.29 -12.06
N LEU A 315 4.37 -3.14 -11.55
CA LEU A 315 3.73 -1.83 -11.39
C LEU A 315 4.18 -1.10 -10.14
N SER A 316 4.79 -1.75 -9.15
CA SER A 316 5.20 -1.08 -7.92
C SER A 316 6.50 -0.31 -8.13
N SER A 317 6.56 0.94 -7.66
CA SER A 317 7.79 1.76 -7.71
C SER A 317 8.65 1.58 -6.47
N ASP A 318 8.09 1.01 -5.40
CA ASP A 318 8.78 0.76 -4.14
C ASP A 318 8.30 -0.58 -3.58
N VAL A 319 9.17 -1.57 -3.58
CA VAL A 319 8.92 -2.90 -3.03
C VAL A 319 9.84 -3.11 -1.82
N PRO A 320 9.35 -3.55 -0.65
CA PRO A 320 10.21 -3.82 0.51
C PRO A 320 11.42 -4.68 0.15
N ALA A 321 12.60 -4.31 0.66
CA ALA A 321 13.89 -4.84 0.19
C ALA A 321 13.96 -6.38 0.22
N GLY A 322 13.51 -7.02 1.31
CA GLY A 322 13.47 -8.48 1.39
C GLY A 322 12.57 -9.12 0.34
N LEU A 323 11.36 -8.59 0.16
CA LEU A 323 10.44 -9.08 -0.87
C LEU A 323 11.02 -8.90 -2.26
N ARG A 324 11.65 -7.75 -2.53
CA ARG A 324 12.32 -7.45 -3.80
C ARG A 324 13.46 -8.42 -4.07
N ALA A 325 14.36 -8.62 -3.11
CA ALA A 325 15.47 -9.56 -3.22
C ALA A 325 14.97 -10.98 -3.48
N TRP A 326 13.84 -11.36 -2.87
CA TRP A 326 13.22 -12.64 -3.15
C TRP A 326 12.67 -12.67 -4.58
N ILE A 327 11.84 -11.72 -5.05
CA ILE A 327 11.22 -11.80 -6.38
C ILE A 327 12.14 -11.48 -7.57
N ASP A 328 13.27 -10.77 -7.37
CA ASP A 328 14.05 -10.17 -8.45
C ASP A 328 14.49 -11.18 -9.52
N GLY A 329 14.32 -10.80 -10.79
CA GLY A 329 14.65 -11.62 -11.95
C GLY A 329 13.80 -12.89 -12.14
N ARG A 330 12.68 -13.03 -11.42
CA ARG A 330 11.81 -14.23 -11.50
C ARG A 330 10.40 -13.92 -11.96
N THR A 331 9.81 -14.90 -12.63
CA THR A 331 8.40 -14.95 -13.04
C THR A 331 7.54 -15.58 -11.94
N TYR A 332 6.23 -15.32 -11.95
CA TYR A 332 5.32 -16.00 -11.01
C TYR A 332 5.42 -17.55 -11.10
N PRO A 333 5.42 -18.20 -12.28
CA PRO A 333 5.63 -19.64 -12.39
C PRO A 333 6.87 -20.15 -11.61
N GLU A 334 7.99 -19.44 -11.65
CA GLU A 334 9.18 -19.83 -10.87
C GLU A 334 8.98 -19.66 -9.36
N LEU A 335 8.26 -18.61 -8.93
CA LEU A 335 7.89 -18.41 -7.52
C LEU A 335 6.92 -19.50 -7.03
N PHE A 336 5.96 -19.91 -7.86
CA PHE A 336 5.06 -21.03 -7.55
C PHE A 336 5.83 -22.35 -7.49
N ALA A 337 6.83 -22.55 -8.36
CA ALA A 337 7.68 -23.74 -8.31
C ALA A 337 8.46 -23.87 -7.00
N GLU A 338 9.02 -22.76 -6.48
CA GLU A 338 9.69 -22.76 -5.17
C GLU A 338 8.71 -23.08 -4.02
N VAL A 339 7.49 -22.54 -4.07
CA VAL A 339 6.55 -22.60 -2.94
C VAL A 339 5.69 -23.87 -2.93
N PHE A 340 5.27 -24.34 -4.10
CA PHE A 340 4.32 -25.45 -4.27
C PHE A 340 4.93 -26.66 -4.99
N GLY A 341 6.19 -26.58 -5.43
CA GLY A 341 6.86 -27.66 -6.15
C GLY A 341 6.42 -27.81 -7.62
N THR A 342 5.67 -26.84 -8.16
CA THR A 342 5.22 -26.81 -9.55
C THR A 342 5.06 -25.37 -10.04
N SER A 343 5.33 -25.14 -11.33
CA SER A 343 5.17 -23.85 -11.98
C SER A 343 3.72 -23.47 -12.28
N ASP A 344 2.79 -24.39 -12.07
CA ASP A 344 1.37 -24.21 -12.33
C ASP A 344 0.74 -23.12 -11.44
N VAL A 345 0.37 -22.00 -12.05
CA VAL A 345 -0.41 -20.94 -11.42
C VAL A 345 -1.90 -21.31 -11.49
N THR A 346 -2.51 -21.62 -10.34
CA THR A 346 -3.91 -22.02 -10.24
C THR A 346 -4.67 -21.19 -9.20
N PRO A 347 -6.01 -21.10 -9.29
CA PRO A 347 -6.82 -20.38 -8.30
C PRO A 347 -6.59 -20.87 -6.88
N ALA A 348 -6.52 -22.20 -6.68
CA ALA A 348 -6.21 -22.78 -5.38
C ALA A 348 -4.87 -22.30 -4.81
N ARG A 349 -3.81 -22.28 -5.62
CA ARG A 349 -2.48 -21.87 -5.16
C ARG A 349 -2.37 -20.36 -4.95
N ILE A 350 -3.05 -19.54 -5.76
CA ILE A 350 -3.17 -18.10 -5.54
C ILE A 350 -3.85 -17.83 -4.20
N ALA A 351 -5.02 -18.45 -3.95
CA ALA A 351 -5.76 -18.30 -2.71
C ALA A 351 -4.96 -18.75 -1.48
N MET A 352 -4.30 -19.91 -1.55
CA MET A 352 -3.45 -20.43 -0.48
C MET A 352 -2.25 -19.53 -0.18
N ALA A 353 -1.61 -18.96 -1.21
CA ALA A 353 -0.50 -18.03 -1.01
C ALA A 353 -0.97 -16.74 -0.32
N ILE A 354 -2.01 -16.07 -0.83
CA ILE A 354 -2.56 -14.85 -0.24
C ILE A 354 -3.00 -15.09 1.21
N ALA A 355 -3.77 -16.15 1.46
CA ALA A 355 -4.21 -16.52 2.80
C ALA A 355 -3.04 -16.83 3.76
N THR A 356 -1.89 -17.26 3.24
CA THR A 356 -0.69 -17.46 4.07
C THR A 356 -0.09 -16.13 4.50
N PHE A 357 -0.03 -15.14 3.60
CA PHE A 357 0.38 -13.78 3.94
C PHE A 357 -0.58 -13.14 4.96
N GLU A 358 -1.89 -13.28 4.77
CA GLU A 358 -2.87 -12.72 5.71
C GLU A 358 -2.77 -13.32 7.12
N ARG A 359 -2.25 -14.55 7.25
CA ARG A 359 -1.94 -15.16 8.56
C ARG A 359 -0.73 -14.57 9.26
N THR A 360 0.13 -13.82 8.56
CA THR A 360 1.33 -13.19 9.15
C THR A 360 1.08 -11.77 9.67
N VAL A 361 -0.08 -11.17 9.39
CA VAL A 361 -0.41 -9.78 9.72
C VAL A 361 -1.46 -9.72 10.85
N TYR A 362 -0.99 -9.88 12.09
CA TYR A 362 -1.81 -9.80 13.29
C TYR A 362 -1.22 -8.82 14.31
N SER A 363 -2.10 -8.11 15.00
CA SER A 363 -1.76 -6.95 15.81
C SER A 363 -1.65 -7.29 17.30
N ASP A 364 -0.54 -7.93 17.69
CA ASP A 364 -0.33 -8.50 19.03
C ASP A 364 0.42 -7.59 20.03
N ARG A 365 0.60 -6.30 19.74
CA ARG A 365 1.36 -5.36 20.59
C ARG A 365 0.63 -4.02 20.82
N THR A 366 -0.68 -4.07 21.05
CA THR A 366 -1.44 -2.88 21.45
C THR A 366 -1.10 -2.47 22.90
N PRO A 367 -1.32 -1.20 23.32
CA PRO A 367 -1.18 -0.83 24.73
C PRO A 367 -2.06 -1.66 25.67
N PHE A 368 -3.22 -2.12 25.21
CA PHE A 368 -4.05 -3.07 25.94
C PHE A 368 -3.36 -4.43 26.14
N ASP A 369 -2.67 -4.96 25.12
CA ASP A 369 -1.90 -6.21 25.25
C ASP A 369 -0.76 -6.06 26.27
N LEU A 370 -0.09 -4.90 26.30
CA LEU A 370 0.96 -4.63 27.28
C LEU A 370 0.40 -4.52 28.70
N SER A 371 -0.74 -3.84 28.86
CA SER A 371 -1.39 -3.67 30.17
C SER A 371 -1.95 -4.97 30.71
N THR A 372 -2.57 -5.82 29.89
CA THR A 372 -3.11 -7.12 30.32
C THR A 372 -2.01 -8.09 30.73
N GLN A 373 -0.82 -7.94 30.15
CA GLN A 373 0.39 -8.66 30.54
C GLN A 373 1.14 -7.99 31.72
N GLY A 374 0.63 -6.89 32.28
CA GLY A 374 1.26 -6.20 33.42
C GLY A 374 2.58 -5.50 33.09
N ILE A 375 2.87 -5.28 31.80
CA ILE A 375 4.12 -4.68 31.32
C ILE A 375 4.05 -3.16 31.44
N THR A 376 2.99 -2.55 30.92
CA THR A 376 2.77 -1.11 30.97
C THR A 376 1.29 -0.85 31.24
N PRO A 377 0.93 -0.19 32.36
CA PRO A 377 -0.47 0.07 32.68
C PRO A 377 -1.10 1.03 31.67
N LEU A 378 -2.41 0.88 31.43
CA LEU A 378 -3.17 1.87 30.68
C LEU A 378 -3.17 3.23 31.40
N PRO A 379 -3.15 4.36 30.67
CA PRO A 379 -3.40 5.65 31.29
C PRO A 379 -4.83 5.73 31.86
N ALA A 380 -5.04 6.68 32.77
CA ALA A 380 -6.24 6.69 33.62
C ALA A 380 -7.56 6.81 32.84
N ALA A 381 -7.57 7.55 31.72
CA ALA A 381 -8.77 7.71 30.89
C ALA A 381 -9.14 6.41 30.16
N GLU A 382 -8.16 5.75 29.55
CA GLU A 382 -8.31 4.46 28.87
C GLU A 382 -8.73 3.36 29.86
N GLN A 383 -8.19 3.38 31.09
CA GLN A 383 -8.61 2.43 32.13
C GLN A 383 -10.07 2.65 32.57
N ARG A 384 -10.51 3.91 32.72
CA ARG A 384 -11.93 4.21 32.97
C ARG A 384 -12.79 3.81 31.76
N GLY A 385 -12.30 4.01 30.55
CA GLY A 385 -12.95 3.59 29.31
C GLY A 385 -13.15 2.09 29.22
N LEU A 386 -12.14 1.31 29.59
CA LEU A 386 -12.23 -0.16 29.70
C LEU A 386 -13.28 -0.58 30.74
N ASN A 387 -13.38 0.14 31.86
CA ASN A 387 -14.42 -0.12 32.86
C ASN A 387 -15.82 0.18 32.32
N VAL A 388 -15.99 1.24 31.52
CA VAL A 388 -17.26 1.53 30.82
C VAL A 388 -17.57 0.43 29.81
N PHE A 389 -16.59 0.02 28.99
CA PHE A 389 -16.72 -1.03 27.98
C PHE A 389 -17.22 -2.36 28.57
N ASN A 390 -16.68 -2.76 29.73
CA ASN A 390 -17.06 -4.00 30.42
C ASN A 390 -18.29 -3.86 31.34
N GLY A 391 -18.57 -2.65 31.81
CA GLY A 391 -19.64 -2.33 32.76
C GLY A 391 -20.88 -1.79 32.07
N GLN A 392 -21.21 -0.52 32.32
CA GLN A 392 -22.45 0.12 31.84
C GLN A 392 -22.59 0.11 30.32
N GLY A 393 -21.48 0.19 29.57
CA GLY A 393 -21.47 0.13 28.11
C GLY A 393 -21.81 -1.25 27.54
N ARG A 394 -21.54 -2.33 28.29
CA ARG A 394 -21.82 -3.74 27.94
C ARG A 394 -21.29 -4.19 26.57
N CYS A 395 -20.34 -3.45 26.00
CA CYS A 395 -19.79 -3.67 24.66
C CYS A 395 -19.14 -5.06 24.56
N ASN A 396 -18.56 -5.53 25.66
CA ASN A 396 -17.95 -6.85 25.81
C ASN A 396 -18.91 -8.03 25.58
N THR A 397 -20.23 -7.81 25.54
CA THR A 397 -21.21 -8.88 25.28
C THR A 397 -21.06 -9.46 23.88
N CYS A 398 -20.75 -8.61 22.88
CA CYS A 398 -20.46 -9.03 21.51
C CYS A 398 -18.97 -8.84 21.20
N HIS A 399 -18.34 -7.79 21.72
CA HIS A 399 -16.92 -7.52 21.51
C HIS A 399 -16.06 -8.16 22.61
N ALA A 400 -16.06 -9.49 22.67
CA ALA A 400 -15.43 -10.27 23.72
C ALA A 400 -14.00 -10.74 23.41
N GLY A 401 -13.27 -11.16 24.46
CA GLY A 401 -11.98 -11.83 24.35
C GLY A 401 -10.86 -10.96 23.77
N VAL A 402 -9.74 -11.61 23.45
CA VAL A 402 -8.53 -10.91 22.97
C VAL A 402 -8.71 -10.23 21.61
N LEU A 403 -9.69 -10.62 20.80
CA LEU A 403 -9.99 -9.99 19.52
C LEU A 403 -11.04 -8.88 19.61
N PHE A 404 -11.65 -8.68 20.78
CA PHE A 404 -12.82 -7.82 20.92
C PHE A 404 -13.93 -8.17 19.90
N SER A 405 -14.20 -9.47 19.76
CA SER A 405 -15.20 -10.02 18.85
C SER A 405 -15.58 -11.43 19.26
N ASP A 406 -16.88 -11.70 19.32
CA ASP A 406 -17.46 -13.04 19.46
C ASP A 406 -17.54 -13.80 18.12
N ASN A 407 -17.24 -13.11 17.01
CA ASN A 407 -17.41 -13.59 15.63
C ASN A 407 -18.82 -14.11 15.31
N GLN A 408 -19.84 -13.72 16.08
CA GLN A 408 -21.24 -14.05 15.82
C GLN A 408 -21.91 -12.97 14.97
N PHE A 409 -23.16 -13.21 14.60
CA PHE A 409 -23.98 -12.34 13.75
C PHE A 409 -25.05 -11.67 14.60
N HIS A 410 -25.17 -10.35 14.50
CA HIS A 410 -26.17 -9.58 15.25
C HIS A 410 -26.78 -8.50 14.35
N ASN A 411 -28.07 -8.24 14.54
CA ASN A 411 -28.71 -7.03 14.04
C ASN A 411 -28.63 -5.95 15.12
N ILE A 412 -27.94 -4.84 14.83
CA ILE A 412 -27.70 -3.75 15.76
C ILE A 412 -28.64 -2.54 15.55
N GLY A 413 -29.62 -2.65 14.66
CA GLY A 413 -30.53 -1.54 14.34
C GLY A 413 -29.83 -0.35 13.68
N LEU A 414 -28.82 -0.60 12.81
CA LEU A 414 -28.09 0.46 12.13
C LEU A 414 -28.86 1.09 10.97
N ARG A 415 -29.65 0.27 10.25
CA ARG A 415 -30.45 0.64 9.09
C ARG A 415 -31.63 -0.33 8.90
N PRO A 416 -32.64 0.00 8.08
CA PRO A 416 -33.70 -0.92 7.70
C PRO A 416 -33.15 -2.21 7.08
N GLN A 417 -33.72 -3.35 7.48
CA GLN A 417 -33.26 -4.68 7.06
C GLN A 417 -33.39 -4.95 5.55
N THR A 418 -34.27 -4.20 4.87
CA THR A 418 -34.52 -4.32 3.44
C THR A 418 -33.46 -3.65 2.57
N GLU A 419 -32.69 -2.71 3.13
CA GLU A 419 -31.64 -1.99 2.40
C GLU A 419 -30.33 -2.78 2.32
N ASP A 420 -30.02 -3.57 3.36
CA ASP A 420 -28.96 -4.58 3.31
C ASP A 420 -29.37 -5.79 4.16
N THR A 421 -29.74 -6.86 3.48
CA THR A 421 -30.27 -8.08 4.12
C THR A 421 -29.19 -8.89 4.85
N GLY A 422 -27.91 -8.56 4.69
CA GLY A 422 -26.83 -9.13 5.50
C GLY A 422 -26.73 -10.65 5.42
N ARG A 423 -26.65 -11.30 6.58
CA ARG A 423 -26.52 -12.76 6.73
C ARG A 423 -27.63 -13.57 6.05
N PHE A 424 -28.83 -13.00 5.86
CA PHE A 424 -29.92 -13.65 5.12
C PHE A 424 -29.48 -14.11 3.72
N GLN A 425 -28.61 -13.34 3.04
CA GLN A 425 -28.09 -13.70 1.72
C GLN A 425 -27.29 -15.01 1.70
N VAL A 426 -26.80 -15.43 2.87
CA VAL A 426 -26.01 -16.66 3.05
C VAL A 426 -26.88 -17.81 3.55
N THR A 427 -27.82 -17.53 4.47
CA THR A 427 -28.59 -18.58 5.15
C THR A 427 -29.96 -18.84 4.57
N GLY A 428 -30.55 -17.88 3.84
CA GLY A 428 -31.95 -17.90 3.40
C GLY A 428 -32.97 -17.80 4.54
N ASN A 429 -32.53 -17.62 5.79
CA ASN A 429 -33.41 -17.58 6.96
C ASN A 429 -33.77 -16.13 7.31
N ALA A 430 -35.06 -15.78 7.21
CA ALA A 430 -35.57 -14.43 7.46
C ALA A 430 -35.22 -13.90 8.87
N ASN A 431 -34.99 -14.78 9.86
CA ASN A 431 -34.55 -14.36 11.19
C ASN A 431 -33.10 -13.81 11.20
N ASN A 432 -32.32 -14.04 10.15
CA ASN A 432 -30.96 -13.49 10.01
C ASN A 432 -30.89 -12.19 9.19
N MET A 433 -32.04 -11.61 8.84
CA MET A 433 -32.08 -10.41 8.01
C MET A 433 -31.45 -9.22 8.74
N GLY A 434 -30.56 -8.49 8.06
CA GLY A 434 -29.83 -7.36 8.63
C GLY A 434 -28.80 -7.74 9.71
N GLU A 435 -28.54 -9.04 9.92
CA GLU A 435 -27.48 -9.46 10.82
C GLU A 435 -26.12 -9.40 10.14
N PHE A 436 -25.12 -8.92 10.88
CA PHE A 436 -23.74 -8.83 10.42
C PHE A 436 -22.78 -9.38 11.46
N ARG A 437 -21.66 -9.93 10.98
CA ARG A 437 -20.59 -10.46 11.81
C ARG A 437 -19.98 -9.34 12.65
N THR A 438 -19.92 -9.54 13.97
CA THR A 438 -19.15 -8.69 14.88
C THR A 438 -17.72 -8.54 14.37
N ALA A 439 -17.27 -7.30 14.18
CA ALA A 439 -15.90 -7.02 13.77
C ALA A 439 -14.98 -6.93 14.99
N SER A 440 -13.72 -7.35 14.83
CA SER A 440 -12.66 -7.04 15.82
C SER A 440 -12.52 -5.54 16.00
N LEU A 441 -12.35 -5.10 17.26
CA LEU A 441 -12.07 -3.69 17.58
C LEU A 441 -10.58 -3.37 17.66
N ARG A 442 -9.68 -4.34 17.47
CA ARG A 442 -8.25 -4.04 17.31
C ARG A 442 -8.06 -3.08 16.15
N ASN A 443 -7.26 -2.03 16.32
CA ASN A 443 -6.96 -0.97 15.35
C ASN A 443 -8.21 -0.20 14.84
N VAL A 444 -9.30 -0.17 15.63
CA VAL A 444 -10.55 0.47 15.20
C VAL A 444 -10.39 1.98 14.96
N SER A 445 -9.48 2.63 15.67
CA SER A 445 -9.20 4.07 15.50
C SER A 445 -8.75 4.45 14.09
N LEU A 446 -8.06 3.54 13.38
CA LEU A 446 -7.40 3.81 12.11
C LEU A 446 -8.30 3.65 10.89
N ARG A 447 -9.52 3.12 11.07
CA ARG A 447 -10.34 2.58 9.97
C ARG A 447 -11.67 3.29 9.75
N ALA A 448 -11.77 4.57 10.14
CA ALA A 448 -12.94 5.38 9.77
C ALA A 448 -13.15 5.39 8.24
N PRO A 449 -14.39 5.59 7.75
CA PRO A 449 -15.64 5.61 8.51
C PRO A 449 -16.06 4.20 8.99
N TYR A 450 -17.10 4.15 9.83
CA TYR A 450 -17.48 2.96 10.60
C TYR A 450 -18.71 2.23 10.08
N PHE A 451 -18.86 0.98 10.53
CA PHE A 451 -19.87 0.01 10.13
C PHE A 451 -19.80 -0.46 8.67
N HIS A 452 -20.67 -1.40 8.29
CA HIS A 452 -20.69 -1.99 6.95
C HIS A 452 -21.08 -0.99 5.86
N ASN A 453 -21.78 0.08 6.22
CA ASN A 453 -22.22 1.15 5.30
C ASN A 453 -21.36 2.42 5.35
N GLY A 454 -20.32 2.47 6.18
CA GLY A 454 -19.44 3.64 6.28
C GLY A 454 -20.16 4.93 6.74
N ARG A 455 -21.23 4.83 7.53
CA ARG A 455 -22.09 5.98 7.87
C ARG A 455 -21.46 7.00 8.83
N PHE A 456 -20.66 6.56 9.80
CA PHE A 456 -20.11 7.45 10.83
C PHE A 456 -18.62 7.69 10.62
N ASN A 457 -18.18 8.93 10.77
CA ASN A 457 -16.79 9.34 10.59
C ASN A 457 -15.95 9.19 11.85
N THR A 458 -16.59 9.20 13.02
CA THR A 458 -15.90 9.27 14.32
C THR A 458 -16.33 8.16 15.27
N LEU A 459 -15.44 7.80 16.20
CA LEU A 459 -15.78 6.85 17.27
C LEU A 459 -16.81 7.43 18.24
N GLU A 460 -16.83 8.75 18.39
CA GLU A 460 -17.82 9.50 19.16
C GLU A 460 -19.23 9.23 18.62
N GLU A 461 -19.45 9.37 17.31
CA GLU A 461 -20.73 9.05 16.67
C GLU A 461 -21.12 7.57 16.85
N VAL A 462 -20.15 6.66 16.78
CA VAL A 462 -20.36 5.22 17.03
C VAL A 462 -20.78 4.97 18.48
N VAL A 463 -20.12 5.60 19.45
CA VAL A 463 -20.47 5.48 20.87
C VAL A 463 -21.83 6.10 21.14
N ASP A 464 -22.16 7.24 20.54
CA ASP A 464 -23.48 7.86 20.64
C ASP A 464 -24.58 6.99 20.01
N PHE A 465 -24.27 6.27 18.92
CA PHE A 465 -25.20 5.30 18.29
C PHE A 465 -25.57 4.17 19.24
N TYR A 466 -24.58 3.56 19.88
CA TYR A 466 -24.87 2.53 20.87
C TYR A 466 -25.50 3.11 22.13
N ASN A 467 -25.12 4.31 22.56
CA ASN A 467 -25.67 4.94 23.76
C ASN A 467 -27.17 5.22 23.66
N ARG A 468 -27.69 5.48 22.45
CA ARG A 468 -29.13 5.67 22.19
C ARG A 468 -29.88 4.39 21.82
N GLY A 469 -29.18 3.25 21.65
CA GLY A 469 -29.79 1.94 21.45
C GLY A 469 -30.08 1.56 19.99
N GLY A 470 -29.31 2.09 19.04
CA GLY A 470 -29.56 1.92 17.60
C GLY A 470 -30.55 2.94 17.03
N ASP A 471 -30.63 3.01 15.71
CA ASP A 471 -31.46 4.00 15.01
C ASP A 471 -32.74 3.39 14.42
N PHE A 472 -32.80 2.06 14.27
CA PHE A 472 -33.91 1.34 13.64
C PHE A 472 -34.37 0.15 14.50
N ASP A 473 -35.62 -0.25 14.29
CA ASP A 473 -36.23 -1.40 14.96
C ASP A 473 -36.53 -2.54 13.99
N ALA A 474 -36.45 -3.77 14.51
CA ALA A 474 -36.73 -5.00 13.78
C ALA A 474 -36.95 -6.17 14.76
N PRO A 475 -37.77 -7.18 14.39
CA PRO A 475 -38.13 -8.29 15.29
C PRO A 475 -36.96 -9.14 15.80
N ASN A 476 -35.84 -9.17 15.08
CA ASN A 476 -34.66 -9.98 15.40
C ASN A 476 -33.54 -9.17 16.09
N ILE A 477 -33.79 -7.93 16.52
CA ILE A 477 -32.83 -7.18 17.34
C ILE A 477 -32.93 -7.64 18.80
N ASP A 478 -31.82 -8.10 19.38
CA ASP A 478 -31.76 -8.42 20.82
C ASP A 478 -31.77 -7.13 21.66
N ARG A 479 -32.96 -6.72 22.12
CA ARG A 479 -33.17 -5.54 22.96
C ARG A 479 -32.62 -5.66 24.39
N ASN A 480 -32.14 -6.85 24.79
CA ASN A 480 -31.35 -6.96 26.02
C ASN A 480 -29.91 -6.49 25.81
N ARG A 481 -29.41 -6.47 24.57
CA ARG A 481 -28.06 -6.01 24.20
C ARG A 481 -28.09 -4.60 23.61
N ILE A 482 -28.99 -4.35 22.66
CA ILE A 482 -29.10 -3.10 21.91
C ILE A 482 -30.24 -2.26 22.48
N ARG A 483 -29.89 -1.35 23.39
CA ARG A 483 -30.80 -0.47 24.14
C ARG A 483 -30.08 0.81 24.56
N ALA A 484 -30.83 1.83 24.96
CA ALA A 484 -30.22 3.03 25.54
C ALA A 484 -29.36 2.70 26.76
N LEU A 485 -28.13 3.22 26.80
CA LEU A 485 -27.13 2.91 27.82
C LEU A 485 -27.05 3.97 28.93
N GLY A 486 -27.47 5.21 28.63
CA GLY A 486 -27.47 6.32 29.60
C GLY A 486 -26.07 6.73 30.05
N LEU A 487 -25.06 6.61 29.18
CA LEU A 487 -23.69 7.00 29.47
C LEU A 487 -23.58 8.53 29.58
N SER A 488 -22.92 9.00 30.64
CA SER A 488 -22.54 10.42 30.81
C SER A 488 -21.51 10.86 29.76
N ALA A 489 -21.36 12.18 29.56
CA ALA A 489 -20.37 12.73 28.63
C ALA A 489 -18.94 12.25 28.93
N GLN A 490 -18.56 12.19 30.22
CA GLN A 490 -17.25 11.70 30.64
C GLN A 490 -17.06 10.22 30.31
N GLN A 491 -18.07 9.38 30.56
CA GLN A 491 -18.00 7.95 30.24
C GLN A 491 -17.87 7.70 28.74
N ARG A 492 -18.57 8.49 27.90
CA ARG A 492 -18.43 8.41 26.44
C ARG A 492 -17.03 8.81 25.99
N SER A 493 -16.49 9.90 26.53
CA SER A 493 -15.13 10.34 26.25
C SER A 493 -14.07 9.32 26.68
N ASP A 494 -14.18 8.75 27.88
CA ASP A 494 -13.26 7.74 28.38
C ASP A 494 -13.34 6.46 27.53
N LEU A 495 -14.55 6.03 27.13
CA LEU A 495 -14.75 4.88 26.24
C LEU A 495 -14.09 5.10 24.87
N VAL A 496 -14.24 6.30 24.29
CA VAL A 496 -13.56 6.65 23.04
C VAL A 496 -12.04 6.63 23.22
N ALA A 497 -11.50 7.17 24.32
CA ALA A 497 -10.06 7.11 24.60
C ALA A 497 -9.54 5.67 24.62
N PHE A 498 -10.26 4.76 25.29
CA PHE A 498 -9.94 3.34 25.28
C PHE A 498 -9.93 2.74 23.87
N LEU A 499 -11.00 2.92 23.10
CA LEU A 499 -11.10 2.39 21.73
C LEU A 499 -10.04 2.98 20.80
N ARG A 500 -9.71 4.27 20.97
CA ARG A 500 -8.79 5.00 20.12
C ARG A 500 -7.33 4.63 20.41
N ASN A 501 -6.94 4.63 21.67
CA ASN A 501 -5.55 4.58 22.07
C ASN A 501 -5.13 3.18 22.51
N ALA A 502 -5.94 2.51 23.31
CA ALA A 502 -5.54 1.24 23.92
C ALA A 502 -5.54 0.07 22.94
N LEU A 503 -6.35 0.15 21.87
CA LEU A 503 -6.55 -0.94 20.90
C LEU A 503 -5.75 -0.77 19.61
N THR A 504 -4.92 0.26 19.48
CA THR A 504 -4.14 0.55 18.27
C THR A 504 -2.72 0.03 18.43
N ASP A 505 -2.31 -0.90 17.57
CA ASP A 505 -0.93 -1.41 17.56
C ASP A 505 -0.02 -0.36 16.89
N PRO A 506 1.02 0.13 17.57
CA PRO A 506 1.92 1.15 17.02
C PRO A 506 2.56 0.73 15.69
N ARG A 507 2.82 -0.57 15.48
CA ARG A 507 3.40 -1.07 14.23
C ARG A 507 2.41 -0.98 13.08
N VAL A 508 1.12 -1.22 13.34
CA VAL A 508 0.05 -1.08 12.33
C VAL A 508 -0.08 0.38 11.93
N ALA A 509 -0.14 1.30 12.91
CA ALA A 509 -0.22 2.74 12.65
C ALA A 509 0.99 3.26 11.85
N ALA A 510 2.18 2.72 12.12
CA ALA A 510 3.41 3.10 11.46
C ALA A 510 3.71 2.31 10.15
N GLY A 511 2.93 1.28 9.82
CA GLY A 511 3.23 0.39 8.69
C GLY A 511 4.57 -0.36 8.84
N GLN A 512 4.98 -0.66 10.07
CA GLN A 512 6.22 -1.37 10.38
C GLN A 512 6.03 -2.89 10.30
N THR A 513 7.12 -3.64 10.17
CA THR A 513 7.11 -5.10 10.12
C THR A 513 6.16 -5.74 11.13
N PRO A 514 5.25 -6.64 10.70
CA PRO A 514 5.08 -7.24 9.36
C PRO A 514 4.08 -6.51 8.43
N PHE A 515 3.72 -5.25 8.75
CA PHE A 515 2.70 -4.46 8.06
C PHE A 515 3.23 -3.54 6.95
N GLU A 516 4.52 -3.58 6.68
CA GLU A 516 5.16 -2.89 5.57
C GLU A 516 4.65 -3.45 4.22
N ARG A 517 4.64 -2.63 3.18
CA ARG A 517 3.98 -2.95 1.90
C ARG A 517 4.72 -2.38 0.71
N PRO A 518 4.54 -2.97 -0.48
CA PRO A 518 4.80 -2.27 -1.73
C PRO A 518 3.94 -1.01 -1.88
N MET A 519 4.48 0.00 -2.55
CA MET A 519 3.73 1.15 -3.04
C MET A 519 2.90 0.74 -4.27
N LEU A 520 1.63 1.12 -4.32
CA LEU A 520 0.77 0.84 -5.47
C LEU A 520 1.08 1.78 -6.64
N TYR A 521 0.82 1.36 -7.87
CA TYR A 521 0.99 2.23 -9.04
C TYR A 521 0.03 3.42 -8.97
N THR A 522 -1.20 3.20 -8.50
CA THR A 522 -2.23 4.24 -8.32
C THR A 522 -1.86 5.31 -7.28
N GLU A 523 -0.85 5.06 -6.44
CA GLU A 523 -0.28 6.04 -5.50
C GLU A 523 0.89 6.83 -6.08
N SER A 524 1.37 6.45 -7.27
CA SER A 524 2.59 6.96 -7.89
C SER A 524 2.32 8.06 -8.92
N THR A 525 3.37 8.80 -9.28
CA THR A 525 3.33 9.83 -10.34
C THR A 525 3.28 9.25 -11.76
N ARG A 526 3.28 7.91 -11.90
CA ARG A 526 3.18 7.24 -13.20
C ARG A 526 1.75 7.15 -13.73
N VAL A 527 0.76 7.50 -12.91
CA VAL A 527 -0.64 7.58 -13.34
C VAL A 527 -0.78 8.70 -14.40
N PRO A 528 -1.47 8.44 -15.53
CA PRO A 528 -1.73 9.47 -16.53
C PRO A 528 -2.34 10.74 -15.91
N ALA A 529 -1.80 11.91 -16.29
CA ALA A 529 -2.19 13.20 -15.73
C ALA A 529 -2.89 14.05 -16.80
N LEU A 530 -3.99 14.71 -16.43
CA LEU A 530 -4.63 15.67 -17.32
C LEU A 530 -3.85 16.99 -17.37
N THR A 531 -3.70 17.56 -18.56
CA THR A 531 -2.95 18.79 -18.83
C THR A 531 -3.64 19.65 -19.89
N GLY A 532 -3.39 20.96 -19.85
CA GLY A 532 -3.96 21.92 -20.80
C GLY A 532 -5.49 22.07 -20.71
N ALA A 533 -6.01 23.08 -21.42
CA ALA A 533 -7.45 23.30 -21.55
C ALA A 533 -7.99 22.58 -22.81
N GLY A 534 -9.28 22.25 -22.79
CA GLY A 534 -10.03 21.82 -23.96
C GLY A 534 -10.84 22.96 -24.58
N THR A 535 -11.48 22.69 -25.72
CA THR A 535 -12.42 23.62 -26.37
C THR A 535 -13.85 23.08 -26.26
N PRO A 536 -14.83 23.93 -25.88
CA PRO A 536 -16.21 23.49 -25.71
C PRO A 536 -16.89 23.26 -27.05
N GLY A 537 -17.87 22.36 -27.05
CA GLY A 537 -18.78 22.12 -28.17
C GLY A 537 -20.22 22.53 -27.89
N SER A 538 -21.15 21.81 -28.51
CA SER A 538 -22.58 21.90 -28.29
C SER A 538 -22.92 21.85 -26.80
N GLY A 539 -23.79 22.75 -26.35
CA GLY A 539 -24.16 22.88 -24.93
C GLY A 539 -23.10 23.55 -24.06
N GLY A 540 -22.00 24.05 -24.63
CA GLY A 540 -20.92 24.71 -23.90
C GLY A 540 -20.03 23.77 -23.08
N GLY A 541 -20.24 22.45 -23.20
CA GLY A 541 -19.46 21.43 -22.50
C GLY A 541 -18.14 21.14 -23.20
N VAL A 542 -17.07 20.96 -22.42
CA VAL A 542 -15.78 20.45 -22.89
C VAL A 542 -15.80 18.91 -22.78
N PRO A 543 -15.42 18.16 -23.83
CA PRO A 543 -15.25 16.72 -23.74
C PRO A 543 -14.29 16.33 -22.61
N THR A 544 -14.72 15.46 -21.72
CA THR A 544 -13.97 15.04 -20.54
C THR A 544 -13.08 13.86 -20.89
N MET A 545 -11.77 13.98 -20.66
CA MET A 545 -10.76 12.92 -20.85
C MET A 545 -10.69 12.01 -19.62
N ILE A 546 -10.59 10.69 -19.83
CA ILE A 546 -10.40 9.69 -18.78
C ILE A 546 -9.26 8.74 -19.19
N ALA A 547 -8.26 8.59 -18.34
CA ALA A 547 -7.22 7.57 -18.46
C ALA A 547 -6.59 7.31 -17.08
N SER A 548 -6.57 6.06 -16.63
CA SER A 548 -6.03 5.69 -15.32
C SER A 548 -5.12 4.46 -15.35
N GLU A 549 -5.24 3.63 -16.38
CA GLU A 549 -4.47 2.39 -16.52
C GLU A 549 -2.97 2.66 -16.70
N PRO A 550 -2.10 1.72 -16.29
CA PRO A 550 -0.66 1.91 -16.44
C PRO A 550 -0.24 1.86 -17.91
N PRO A 551 0.52 2.85 -18.40
CA PRO A 551 1.24 2.78 -19.68
C PRO A 551 2.47 1.86 -19.56
N LEU A 552 2.29 0.65 -19.02
CA LEU A 552 3.34 -0.36 -18.87
C LEU A 552 3.72 -0.93 -20.24
N ALA A 553 5.01 -1.04 -20.53
CA ALA A 553 5.52 -1.68 -21.73
C ALA A 553 4.95 -3.09 -21.88
N GLY A 554 4.43 -3.41 -23.06
CA GLY A 554 3.75 -4.69 -23.31
C GLY A 554 2.34 -4.78 -22.74
N ASN A 555 1.77 -3.72 -22.17
CA ASN A 555 0.36 -3.72 -21.79
C ASN A 555 -0.53 -3.82 -23.06
N PRO A 556 -1.29 -4.92 -23.26
CA PRO A 556 -2.16 -5.05 -24.42
C PRO A 556 -3.33 -4.06 -24.44
N ASN A 557 -3.78 -3.60 -23.26
CA ASN A 557 -4.96 -2.77 -23.11
C ASN A 557 -4.63 -1.59 -22.19
N PHE A 558 -4.22 -0.46 -22.78
CA PHE A 558 -4.14 0.84 -22.11
C PHE A 558 -5.31 1.69 -22.60
N THR A 559 -6.36 1.78 -21.78
CA THR A 559 -7.64 2.36 -22.19
C THR A 559 -7.71 3.86 -21.92
N ILE A 560 -8.10 4.61 -22.95
CA ILE A 560 -8.38 6.04 -22.89
C ILE A 560 -9.84 6.25 -23.31
N ALA A 561 -10.60 7.01 -22.52
CA ALA A 561 -12.02 7.27 -22.76
C ALA A 561 -12.34 8.77 -22.81
N VAL A 562 -13.49 9.09 -23.38
CA VAL A 562 -14.07 10.43 -23.45
C VAL A 562 -15.54 10.40 -23.05
N SER A 563 -15.95 11.35 -22.22
CA SER A 563 -17.36 11.61 -21.90
C SER A 563 -17.71 13.09 -22.09
N ASN A 564 -18.96 13.48 -21.80
CA ASN A 564 -19.41 14.87 -21.91
C ASN A 564 -19.21 15.48 -23.32
N ALA A 565 -19.25 14.64 -24.36
CA ALA A 565 -19.08 15.05 -25.74
C ALA A 565 -20.43 15.13 -26.47
N LEU A 566 -20.44 15.46 -27.76
CA LEU A 566 -21.64 15.37 -28.59
C LEU A 566 -21.96 13.89 -28.92
N GLY A 567 -23.12 13.40 -28.49
CA GLY A 567 -23.57 12.04 -28.74
C GLY A 567 -23.84 11.77 -30.22
N GLY A 568 -23.44 10.60 -30.71
CA GLY A 568 -23.53 10.22 -32.11
C GLY A 568 -22.50 10.88 -33.02
N ALA A 569 -21.63 11.76 -32.50
CA ALA A 569 -20.58 12.39 -33.28
C ALA A 569 -19.41 11.44 -33.56
N GLN A 570 -18.65 11.74 -34.62
CA GLN A 570 -17.35 11.11 -34.85
C GLN A 570 -16.29 11.79 -33.99
N ALA A 571 -15.53 10.98 -33.24
CA ALA A 571 -14.41 11.43 -32.43
C ALA A 571 -13.11 10.76 -32.86
N VAL A 572 -11.99 11.45 -32.70
CA VAL A 572 -10.65 10.94 -32.98
C VAL A 572 -9.76 11.17 -31.77
N LEU A 573 -9.18 10.09 -31.24
CA LEU A 573 -8.09 10.14 -30.29
C LEU A 573 -6.78 10.27 -31.07
N VAL A 574 -6.03 11.34 -30.82
CA VAL A 574 -4.67 11.54 -31.34
C VAL A 574 -3.69 11.49 -30.17
N VAL A 575 -2.68 10.62 -30.27
CA VAL A 575 -1.60 10.49 -29.28
C VAL A 575 -0.26 10.74 -29.97
N ASP A 576 0.48 11.71 -29.45
CA ASP A 576 1.75 12.19 -30.02
C ASP A 576 2.80 12.47 -28.93
N ARG A 577 4.07 12.67 -29.31
CA ARG A 577 5.18 13.02 -28.41
C ARG A 577 5.04 14.42 -27.82
N ASN A 578 4.41 15.32 -28.56
CA ASN A 578 4.06 16.66 -28.10
C ASN A 578 2.55 16.78 -27.91
N ASP A 579 2.09 17.73 -27.08
CA ASP A 579 0.66 18.03 -27.00
C ASP A 579 0.12 18.36 -28.41
N PRO A 580 -0.84 17.58 -28.94
CA PRO A 580 -1.42 17.83 -30.27
C PRO A 580 -2.14 19.19 -30.41
N GLY A 581 -2.43 19.85 -29.29
CA GLY A 581 -3.07 21.16 -29.22
C GLY A 581 -4.60 21.09 -29.19
N ALA A 582 -5.24 22.21 -28.87
CA ALA A 582 -6.71 22.32 -28.82
C ALA A 582 -7.28 23.09 -30.04
N GLY A 583 -6.55 23.05 -31.17
CA GLY A 583 -6.94 23.76 -32.39
C GLY A 583 -8.18 23.16 -33.07
N PRO A 584 -8.83 23.91 -33.98
CA PRO A 584 -10.08 23.49 -34.63
C PRO A 584 -9.89 22.37 -35.67
N SER A 585 -8.65 22.03 -36.01
CA SER A 585 -8.33 20.98 -36.97
C SER A 585 -7.86 19.71 -36.25
N VAL A 586 -8.43 18.56 -36.60
CA VAL A 586 -7.93 17.26 -36.14
C VAL A 586 -6.59 16.97 -36.80
N PRO A 587 -5.50 16.74 -36.05
CA PRO A 587 -4.22 16.33 -36.63
C PRO A 587 -4.36 15.10 -37.54
N SER A 588 -3.66 15.13 -38.68
CA SER A 588 -3.68 14.03 -39.66
C SER A 588 -2.89 12.80 -39.20
N THR A 589 -1.96 12.97 -38.27
CA THR A 589 -1.09 11.93 -37.73
C THR A 589 -1.01 12.03 -36.21
N GLY A 590 -0.61 10.95 -35.55
CA GLY A 590 -0.13 10.95 -34.18
C GLY A 590 1.07 10.02 -34.11
N SER A 591 2.18 10.47 -33.53
CA SER A 591 3.43 9.68 -33.49
C SER A 591 3.28 8.33 -32.77
N PHE A 592 2.26 8.18 -31.92
CA PHE A 592 1.96 6.94 -31.20
C PHE A 592 0.67 6.28 -31.72
N ALA A 593 -0.44 7.03 -31.73
CA ALA A 593 -1.72 6.50 -32.18
C ALA A 593 -2.62 7.59 -32.76
N ARG A 594 -3.46 7.20 -33.71
CA ARG A 594 -4.59 7.99 -34.20
C ARG A 594 -5.77 7.06 -34.45
N VAL A 595 -6.81 7.14 -33.60
CA VAL A 595 -7.93 6.19 -33.62
C VAL A 595 -9.25 6.93 -33.71
N GLY A 596 -10.06 6.62 -34.72
CA GLY A 596 -11.40 7.17 -34.88
C GLY A 596 -12.46 6.25 -34.28
N VAL A 597 -13.45 6.82 -33.60
CA VAL A 597 -14.60 6.11 -33.02
C VAL A 597 -15.88 6.92 -33.20
N GLN A 598 -17.01 6.22 -33.34
CA GLN A 598 -18.33 6.82 -33.25
C GLN A 598 -18.73 6.87 -31.77
N LEU A 599 -19.09 8.05 -31.27
CA LEU A 599 -19.53 8.22 -29.89
C LEU A 599 -20.96 7.70 -29.69
N ASN A 600 -21.20 7.05 -28.56
CA ASN A 600 -22.52 6.64 -28.10
C ASN A 600 -23.32 7.84 -27.56
N GLY A 601 -24.62 7.67 -27.31
CA GLY A 601 -25.51 8.69 -26.74
C GLY A 601 -26.16 9.61 -27.78
N GLY A 602 -27.15 10.40 -27.36
CA GLY A 602 -27.91 11.29 -28.24
C GLY A 602 -27.86 12.75 -27.78
N GLY A 603 -27.11 13.59 -28.51
CA GLY A 603 -27.08 15.04 -28.28
C GLY A 603 -25.98 15.53 -27.34
N ALA A 604 -26.02 16.83 -27.03
CA ALA A 604 -24.96 17.54 -26.32
C ALA A 604 -24.71 16.98 -24.91
N GLY A 605 -23.44 16.77 -24.55
CA GLY A 605 -23.01 16.27 -23.25
C GLY A 605 -23.25 14.77 -23.00
N GLN A 606 -23.93 14.06 -23.92
CA GLN A 606 -24.24 12.63 -23.77
C GLN A 606 -23.27 11.71 -24.52
N GLY A 607 -22.35 12.29 -25.29
CA GLY A 607 -21.35 11.58 -26.08
C GLY A 607 -20.34 10.85 -25.23
N THR A 608 -20.22 9.54 -25.42
CA THR A 608 -19.22 8.71 -24.73
C THR A 608 -18.54 7.71 -25.66
N GLY A 609 -17.26 7.43 -25.41
CA GLY A 609 -16.48 6.45 -26.16
C GLY A 609 -15.19 6.10 -25.44
N SER A 610 -14.61 4.95 -25.77
CA SER A 610 -13.32 4.51 -25.23
C SER A 610 -12.54 3.70 -26.26
N VAL A 611 -11.21 3.70 -26.13
CA VAL A 611 -10.27 2.99 -26.99
C VAL A 611 -9.21 2.34 -26.11
N SER A 612 -8.98 1.04 -26.32
CA SER A 612 -7.83 0.32 -25.76
C SER A 612 -6.65 0.39 -26.73
N LEU A 613 -5.52 0.95 -26.29
CA LEU A 613 -4.28 0.98 -27.06
C LEU A 613 -3.32 -0.10 -26.55
N GLN A 614 -2.64 -0.80 -27.46
CA GLN A 614 -1.52 -1.67 -27.08
C GLN A 614 -0.27 -0.81 -26.87
N ILE A 615 0.36 -0.91 -25.71
CA ILE A 615 1.69 -0.36 -25.47
C ILE A 615 2.73 -1.35 -25.98
N PRO A 616 3.56 -1.00 -26.98
CA PRO A 616 4.59 -1.90 -27.49
C PRO A 616 5.57 -2.31 -26.38
N ASN A 617 5.97 -3.59 -26.37
CA ASN A 617 7.04 -4.06 -25.49
C ASN A 617 8.41 -3.72 -26.13
N SER A 618 8.83 -2.46 -26.06
CA SER A 618 10.05 -1.99 -26.71
C SER A 618 10.74 -0.88 -25.92
N ALA A 619 12.06 -0.99 -25.79
CA ALA A 619 12.91 0.01 -25.15
C ALA A 619 12.81 1.39 -25.80
N ALA A 620 12.45 1.44 -27.09
CA ALA A 620 12.25 2.68 -27.81
C ALA A 620 11.03 3.48 -27.30
N PHE A 621 10.19 2.94 -26.42
CA PHE A 621 9.07 3.68 -25.82
C PHE A 621 9.27 3.89 -24.32
N VAL A 622 9.97 3.00 -23.62
CA VAL A 622 10.20 3.15 -22.17
C VAL A 622 10.90 4.47 -21.88
N GLY A 623 10.31 5.22 -20.96
CA GLY A 623 10.74 6.54 -20.57
C GLY A 623 10.21 7.69 -21.42
N GLN A 624 9.65 7.42 -22.60
CA GLN A 624 9.05 8.45 -23.43
C GLN A 624 7.70 8.91 -22.91
N THR A 625 7.51 10.23 -22.93
CA THR A 625 6.26 10.89 -22.59
C THR A 625 5.45 11.13 -23.86
N PHE A 626 4.15 10.86 -23.76
CA PHE A 626 3.16 11.08 -24.81
C PHE A 626 1.99 11.90 -24.29
N TYR A 627 1.33 12.58 -25.22
CA TYR A 627 0.16 13.41 -24.99
C TYR A 627 -0.98 12.95 -25.90
N GLY A 628 -2.15 12.72 -25.32
CA GLY A 628 -3.36 12.32 -26.03
C GLY A 628 -4.47 13.36 -25.95
N ARG A 629 -5.19 13.62 -27.04
CA ARG A 629 -6.42 14.45 -27.05
C ARG A 629 -7.53 13.81 -27.85
N TRP A 630 -8.76 13.99 -27.38
CA TRP A 630 -9.97 13.69 -28.12
C TRP A 630 -10.43 14.90 -28.91
N TYR A 631 -10.67 14.70 -30.20
CA TYR A 631 -11.25 15.67 -31.11
C TYR A 631 -12.62 15.17 -31.56
N VAL A 632 -13.68 15.89 -31.22
CA VAL A 632 -15.07 15.50 -31.47
C VAL A 632 -15.68 16.41 -32.52
N THR A 633 -16.18 15.84 -33.60
CA THR A 633 -16.86 16.59 -34.67
C THR A 633 -18.13 17.21 -34.11
N ASP A 634 -18.19 18.54 -34.05
CA ASP A 634 -19.29 19.28 -33.43
C ASP A 634 -19.46 20.63 -34.11
N ALA A 635 -20.52 20.79 -34.92
CA ALA A 635 -20.76 21.99 -35.70
C ALA A 635 -20.98 23.26 -34.86
N ALA A 636 -21.33 23.13 -33.58
CA ALA A 636 -21.48 24.26 -32.67
C ALA A 636 -20.16 24.68 -31.99
N ALA A 637 -19.12 23.84 -32.08
CA ALA A 637 -17.79 24.17 -31.57
C ALA A 637 -17.08 25.18 -32.48
N ALA A 638 -16.16 25.95 -31.91
CA ALA A 638 -15.32 26.86 -32.68
C ALA A 638 -14.48 26.08 -33.71
N GLY A 639 -14.75 26.32 -35.00
CA GLY A 639 -14.10 25.60 -36.10
C GLY A 639 -14.62 24.16 -36.31
N GLY A 640 -15.78 23.81 -35.75
CA GLY A 640 -16.47 22.55 -36.02
C GLY A 640 -15.96 21.35 -35.23
N VAL A 641 -15.04 21.55 -34.27
CA VAL A 641 -14.46 20.48 -33.46
C VAL A 641 -14.35 20.91 -31.99
N ALA A 642 -14.93 20.11 -31.09
CA ALA A 642 -14.71 20.22 -29.65
C ALA A 642 -13.54 19.34 -29.23
N VAL A 643 -12.67 19.83 -28.34
CA VAL A 643 -11.43 19.14 -27.97
C VAL A 643 -11.35 18.95 -26.47
N SER A 644 -10.97 17.76 -26.01
CA SER A 644 -10.75 17.51 -24.59
C SER A 644 -9.49 18.21 -24.07
N ALA A 645 -9.30 18.25 -22.75
CA ALA A 645 -7.97 18.40 -22.18
C ALA A 645 -7.03 17.28 -22.68
N ALA A 646 -5.71 17.51 -22.63
CA ALA A 646 -4.74 16.47 -22.97
C ALA A 646 -4.57 15.50 -21.79
N VAL A 647 -4.38 14.22 -22.08
CA VAL A 647 -3.79 13.27 -21.13
C VAL A 647 -2.30 13.17 -21.41
N ARG A 648 -1.46 13.30 -20.38
CA ARG A 648 -0.02 13.06 -20.43
C ARG A 648 0.30 11.75 -19.72
N PHE A 649 1.10 10.89 -20.35
CA PHE A 649 1.58 9.67 -19.72
C PHE A 649 2.99 9.32 -20.19
N THR A 650 3.75 8.63 -19.34
CA THR A 650 5.12 8.19 -19.64
C THR A 650 5.16 6.67 -19.59
N VAL A 651 5.61 6.03 -20.68
CA VAL A 651 5.70 4.57 -20.74
C VAL A 651 6.82 4.09 -19.80
N PHE A 652 6.59 3.01 -19.06
CA PHE A 652 7.58 2.45 -18.13
C PHE A 652 7.60 0.91 -18.19
N GLY A 653 8.58 0.28 -17.55
CA GLY A 653 8.72 -1.18 -17.46
C GLY A 653 10.07 -1.67 -17.96
N ASP A 654 10.34 -2.96 -17.78
CA ASP A 654 11.55 -3.59 -18.28
C ASP A 654 11.37 -4.04 -19.74
N VAL A 655 12.45 -4.05 -20.50
CA VAL A 655 12.47 -4.35 -21.94
C VAL A 655 13.52 -5.39 -22.27
N ALA A 656 13.36 -6.06 -23.41
CA ALA A 656 14.32 -7.06 -23.89
C ALA A 656 15.74 -6.47 -24.05
N SER A 657 16.75 -7.27 -23.71
CA SER A 657 18.17 -6.89 -23.71
C SER A 657 18.69 -6.46 -25.09
N GLY A 658 19.57 -5.45 -25.12
CA GLY A 658 20.30 -5.02 -26.33
C GLY A 658 20.13 -3.56 -26.77
N THR A 659 19.51 -2.70 -25.96
CA THR A 659 19.33 -1.25 -26.25
C THR A 659 20.07 -0.38 -25.22
N PRO A 660 20.58 0.81 -25.62
CA PRO A 660 21.18 1.76 -24.67
C PRO A 660 20.15 2.15 -23.60
N ASN A 661 20.59 2.20 -22.34
CA ASN A 661 19.72 2.59 -21.24
C ASN A 661 19.20 4.02 -21.48
N PRO A 662 17.87 4.27 -21.48
CA PRO A 662 17.29 5.60 -21.68
C PRO A 662 17.86 6.65 -20.74
N ILE A 663 18.32 6.26 -19.54
CA ILE A 663 18.96 7.19 -18.61
C ILE A 663 20.17 7.88 -19.19
N GLU A 664 20.82 7.31 -20.21
CA GLU A 664 21.99 7.92 -20.86
C GLU A 664 21.62 9.15 -21.70
N ALA A 665 20.40 9.23 -22.21
CA ALA A 665 19.95 10.36 -23.04
C ALA A 665 19.70 11.61 -22.17
N THR A 666 20.13 12.77 -22.68
CA THR A 666 20.15 14.03 -21.93
C THR A 666 18.76 14.52 -21.54
N ASP A 667 17.83 14.51 -22.51
CA ASP A 667 16.41 14.87 -22.33
C ASP A 667 15.73 13.99 -21.29
N PHE A 668 15.95 12.68 -21.40
CA PHE A 668 15.40 11.70 -20.48
C PHE A 668 16.01 11.84 -19.09
N PHE A 669 17.34 12.01 -18.99
CA PHE A 669 18.02 12.21 -17.71
C PHE A 669 17.47 13.41 -16.95
N VAL A 670 17.34 14.56 -17.60
CA VAL A 670 16.78 15.77 -16.98
C VAL A 670 15.34 15.53 -16.55
N SER A 671 14.50 15.00 -17.44
CA SER A 671 13.10 14.68 -17.13
C SER A 671 12.99 13.74 -15.94
N GLN A 672 13.91 12.77 -15.84
CA GLN A 672 13.95 11.82 -14.75
C GLN A 672 14.35 12.48 -13.42
N GLN A 673 15.24 13.47 -13.41
CA GLN A 673 15.57 14.23 -12.20
C GLN A 673 14.35 15.01 -11.66
N TYR A 674 13.55 15.63 -12.54
CA TYR A 674 12.29 16.27 -12.12
C TYR A 674 11.32 15.27 -11.48
N ARG A 675 11.19 14.07 -12.04
CA ARG A 675 10.28 13.03 -11.50
C ARG A 675 10.76 12.51 -10.16
N ASP A 676 12.06 12.26 -10.04
CA ASP A 676 12.65 11.60 -8.88
C ASP A 676 12.72 12.52 -7.66
N PHE A 677 13.08 13.79 -7.87
CA PHE A 677 13.28 14.75 -6.78
C PHE A 677 12.10 15.69 -6.57
N LEU A 678 11.36 16.06 -7.63
CA LEU A 678 10.29 17.06 -7.56
C LEU A 678 8.89 16.48 -7.79
N SER A 679 8.78 15.19 -8.12
CA SER A 679 7.49 14.53 -8.39
C SER A 679 6.65 15.21 -9.48
N ARG A 680 7.29 15.86 -10.45
CA ARG A 680 6.65 16.49 -11.62
C ARG A 680 7.47 16.29 -12.89
N GLU A 681 6.93 16.69 -14.03
CA GLU A 681 7.69 16.81 -15.27
C GLU A 681 8.36 18.19 -15.36
N PRO A 682 9.45 18.34 -16.13
CA PRO A 682 9.96 19.65 -16.48
C PRO A 682 8.93 20.46 -17.26
N ASP A 683 8.89 21.77 -17.02
CA ASP A 683 8.33 22.71 -17.99
C ASP A 683 9.34 22.91 -19.13
N ALA A 684 8.87 23.42 -20.28
CA ALA A 684 9.71 23.55 -21.47
C ALA A 684 10.96 24.42 -21.24
N THR A 685 10.86 25.45 -20.40
CA THR A 685 12.00 26.35 -20.12
C THR A 685 12.99 25.65 -19.18
N GLY A 686 12.48 24.98 -18.15
CA GLY A 686 13.27 24.18 -17.22
C GLY A 686 14.00 23.03 -17.91
N LEU A 687 13.36 22.31 -18.83
CA LEU A 687 14.00 21.25 -19.62
C LEU A 687 15.17 21.82 -20.43
N ALA A 688 14.91 22.83 -21.26
CA ALA A 688 15.92 23.44 -22.12
C ALA A 688 17.10 24.03 -21.33
N PHE A 689 16.85 24.60 -20.15
CA PHE A 689 17.90 25.12 -19.28
C PHE A 689 18.86 24.03 -18.81
N TRP A 690 18.34 22.89 -18.35
CA TRP A 690 19.18 21.80 -17.84
C TRP A 690 19.85 20.99 -18.95
N GLU A 691 19.15 20.73 -20.06
CA GLU A 691 19.75 20.13 -21.27
C GLU A 691 20.92 20.99 -21.76
N GLY A 692 20.68 22.30 -21.89
CA GLY A 692 21.72 23.25 -22.31
C GLY A 692 22.89 23.38 -21.34
N ASN A 693 22.79 22.90 -20.10
CA ASN A 693 23.95 22.79 -19.19
C ASN A 693 24.75 21.51 -19.45
N LEU A 694 24.08 20.39 -19.77
CA LEU A 694 24.73 19.11 -20.08
C LEU A 694 25.39 19.14 -21.47
N ASP A 695 24.71 19.72 -22.46
CA ASP A 695 25.17 19.75 -23.85
C ASP A 695 26.42 20.61 -24.07
N ARG A 696 26.75 21.51 -23.12
CA ARG A 696 27.98 22.34 -23.17
C ARG A 696 29.27 21.53 -23.16
N CYS A 697 29.23 20.28 -22.68
CA CYS A 697 30.38 19.39 -22.66
C CYS A 697 30.73 18.80 -24.04
N GLY A 698 29.83 18.87 -25.03
CA GLY A 698 30.04 18.24 -26.33
C GLY A 698 30.38 16.75 -26.19
N SER A 699 31.54 16.33 -26.73
CA SER A 699 32.02 14.95 -26.65
C SER A 699 32.96 14.66 -25.47
N ASP A 700 33.17 15.60 -24.54
CA ASP A 700 34.02 15.39 -23.36
C ASP A 700 33.27 14.58 -22.29
N ALA A 701 33.63 13.30 -22.17
CA ALA A 701 33.01 12.37 -21.23
C ALA A 701 33.25 12.71 -19.75
N ALA A 702 34.41 13.31 -19.41
CA ALA A 702 34.72 13.68 -18.02
C ALA A 702 33.92 14.91 -17.61
N CYS A 703 33.80 15.90 -18.51
CA CYS A 703 32.91 17.03 -18.32
C CYS A 703 31.45 16.56 -18.15
N ALA A 704 30.98 15.67 -19.04
CA ALA A 704 29.62 15.17 -19.01
C ALA A 704 29.30 14.45 -17.69
N GLU A 705 30.21 13.60 -17.18
CA GLU A 705 30.02 12.92 -15.88
C GLU A 705 29.84 13.93 -14.74
N VAL A 706 30.75 14.91 -14.63
CA VAL A 706 30.70 15.94 -13.56
C VAL A 706 29.44 16.80 -13.69
N MET A 707 29.06 17.18 -14.91
CA MET A 707 27.84 17.97 -15.12
C MET A 707 26.58 17.18 -14.77
N ARG A 708 26.51 15.88 -15.07
CA ARG A 708 25.40 15.03 -14.64
C ARG A 708 25.30 14.97 -13.11
N ILE A 709 26.42 14.78 -12.41
CA ILE A 709 26.48 14.80 -10.95
C ILE A 709 25.96 16.14 -10.40
N ASN A 710 26.42 17.26 -10.94
CA ASN A 710 26.05 18.59 -10.48
C ASN A 710 24.59 18.94 -10.79
N VAL A 711 24.11 18.63 -12.00
CA VAL A 711 22.70 18.83 -12.38
C VAL A 711 21.80 18.03 -11.45
N SER A 712 22.13 16.76 -11.20
CA SER A 712 21.36 15.90 -10.30
C SER A 712 21.30 16.47 -8.88
N ALA A 713 22.45 16.83 -8.29
CA ALA A 713 22.51 17.42 -6.95
C ALA A 713 21.75 18.76 -6.86
N ALA A 714 21.71 19.53 -7.94
CA ALA A 714 21.00 20.80 -7.98
C ALA A 714 19.48 20.65 -7.78
N PHE A 715 18.87 19.50 -8.09
CA PHE A 715 17.45 19.27 -7.82
C PHE A 715 17.14 19.23 -6.32
N PHE A 716 17.98 18.55 -5.52
CA PHE A 716 17.87 18.59 -4.06
C PHE A 716 18.10 20.01 -3.52
N LEU A 717 19.09 20.71 -4.06
CA LEU A 717 19.46 22.06 -3.61
C LEU A 717 18.50 23.14 -4.13
N SER A 718 17.61 22.80 -5.05
CA SER A 718 16.68 23.74 -5.66
C SER A 718 15.72 24.33 -4.62
N ILE A 719 15.32 25.58 -4.84
CA ILE A 719 14.29 26.24 -4.00
C ILE A 719 13.04 25.37 -3.91
N GLU A 720 12.65 24.73 -5.01
CA GLU A 720 11.45 23.91 -5.07
C GLU A 720 11.53 22.75 -4.08
N PHE A 721 12.59 21.94 -4.11
CA PHE A 721 12.73 20.83 -3.16
C PHE A 721 12.96 21.32 -1.72
N GLN A 722 13.81 22.34 -1.54
CA GLN A 722 14.14 22.91 -0.23
C GLN A 722 12.89 23.42 0.52
N GLN A 723 11.90 23.92 -0.23
CA GLN A 723 10.66 24.46 0.32
C GLN A 723 9.47 23.50 0.25
N THR A 724 9.61 22.32 -0.35
CA THR A 724 8.58 21.27 -0.40
C THR A 724 9.04 20.01 0.34
N GLY A 725 9.71 19.07 -0.32
CA GLY A 725 10.17 17.81 0.27
C GLY A 725 11.04 18.01 1.51
N PHE A 726 12.08 18.85 1.45
CA PHE A 726 12.92 19.09 2.61
C PHE A 726 12.20 19.84 3.74
N TYR A 727 11.23 20.70 3.40
CA TYR A 727 10.37 21.34 4.39
C TYR A 727 9.50 20.29 5.12
N ALA A 728 8.94 19.31 4.40
CA ALA A 728 8.21 18.19 5.02
C ALA A 728 9.09 17.42 6.02
N ILE A 729 10.32 17.06 5.64
CA ILE A 729 11.27 16.38 6.53
C ILE A 729 11.51 17.20 7.81
N ARG A 730 11.74 18.51 7.69
CA ARG A 730 11.98 19.40 8.83
C ARG A 730 10.75 19.52 9.76
N VAL A 731 9.55 19.58 9.18
CA VAL A 731 8.31 19.55 9.97
C VAL A 731 8.15 18.21 10.69
N GLN A 732 8.40 17.08 10.02
CA GLN A 732 8.31 15.74 10.61
C GLN A 732 9.32 15.56 11.76
N ARG A 733 10.52 16.13 11.62
CA ARG A 733 11.52 16.19 12.70
C ARG A 733 11.04 17.01 13.89
N ALA A 734 10.52 18.22 13.68
CA ALA A 734 10.06 19.08 14.76
C ALA A 734 8.78 18.54 15.45
N ALA A 735 7.80 18.13 14.66
CA ALA A 735 6.49 17.69 15.15
C ALA A 735 6.48 16.26 15.71
N PHE A 736 7.27 15.35 15.15
CA PHE A 736 7.18 13.93 15.50
C PHE A 736 8.51 13.30 15.88
N GLY A 737 9.58 14.10 15.97
CA GLY A 737 10.91 13.63 16.32
C GLY A 737 11.51 12.69 15.27
N ARG A 738 10.98 12.67 14.03
CA ARG A 738 11.45 11.83 12.94
C ARG A 738 12.70 12.43 12.32
N LYS A 739 13.87 11.97 12.77
CA LYS A 739 15.17 12.50 12.35
C LYS A 739 15.74 11.62 11.25
N SER A 740 16.16 12.20 10.12
CA SER A 740 16.71 11.37 9.03
C SER A 740 17.92 10.55 9.47
N ALA A 741 18.72 11.07 10.41
CA ALA A 741 19.96 10.44 10.91
C ALA A 741 19.77 9.09 11.63
N ASP A 742 18.56 8.76 12.08
CA ASP A 742 18.28 7.51 12.81
C ASP A 742 17.05 6.80 12.24
N THR A 743 16.70 5.64 12.80
CA THR A 743 15.63 4.75 12.28
C THR A 743 14.21 5.34 12.41
N SER A 744 14.04 6.48 13.09
CA SER A 744 12.75 7.19 13.17
C SER A 744 12.41 8.02 11.92
N ARG A 745 13.35 8.11 10.96
CA ARG A 745 13.23 8.86 9.72
C ARG A 745 11.90 8.64 8.98
N VAL A 746 11.49 9.64 8.20
CA VAL A 746 10.31 9.52 7.33
C VAL A 746 10.53 8.42 6.31
N SER A 747 9.47 7.69 5.95
CA SER A 747 9.53 6.73 4.86
C SER A 747 9.39 7.41 3.50
N PHE A 748 9.87 6.74 2.45
CA PHE A 748 9.75 7.17 1.05
C PHE A 748 8.29 7.45 0.68
N ALA A 749 7.39 6.51 1.00
CA ALA A 749 5.97 6.66 0.71
C ALA A 749 5.36 7.89 1.39
N SER A 750 5.72 8.15 2.65
CA SER A 750 5.27 9.33 3.38
C SER A 750 5.79 10.61 2.74
N LEU A 751 7.10 10.67 2.44
CA LEU A 751 7.69 11.87 1.85
C LEU A 751 7.14 12.15 0.44
N ALA A 752 6.93 11.11 -0.37
CA ALA A 752 6.35 11.25 -1.70
C ALA A 752 4.93 11.82 -1.63
N ALA A 753 4.12 11.41 -0.65
CA ALA A 753 2.78 11.96 -0.44
C ALA A 753 2.81 13.42 0.05
N ASP A 754 3.69 13.72 1.00
CA ASP A 754 3.84 15.06 1.57
C ASP A 754 4.40 16.05 0.55
N GLY A 755 5.38 15.62 -0.24
CA GLY A 755 5.97 16.40 -1.33
C GLY A 755 4.94 16.78 -2.39
N ARG A 756 4.06 15.85 -2.79
CA ARG A 756 2.94 16.16 -3.70
C ARG A 756 1.97 17.18 -3.11
N THR A 757 1.66 17.07 -1.82
CA THR A 757 0.75 18.00 -1.14
C THR A 757 1.35 19.41 -1.09
N LEU A 758 2.64 19.51 -0.79
CA LEU A 758 3.35 20.80 -0.69
C LEU A 758 3.63 21.43 -2.06
N GLY A 759 3.96 20.61 -3.06
CA GLY A 759 4.25 21.02 -4.43
C GLY A 759 3.02 21.23 -5.32
N ASP A 760 1.82 20.93 -4.85
CA ASP A 760 0.59 21.08 -5.62
C ASP A 760 0.44 22.50 -6.21
N GLY A 761 0.37 22.61 -7.52
CA GLY A 761 0.27 23.89 -8.23
C GLY A 761 1.48 24.83 -8.10
N VAL A 762 2.62 24.35 -7.62
CA VAL A 762 3.84 25.14 -7.45
C VAL A 762 4.83 24.83 -8.59
N VAL A 763 5.16 25.85 -9.38
CA VAL A 763 6.28 25.82 -10.32
C VAL A 763 7.08 27.10 -10.08
N VAL A 764 8.31 26.96 -9.58
CA VAL A 764 9.14 28.11 -9.21
C VAL A 764 9.40 28.99 -10.43
N GLY A 765 9.06 30.27 -10.32
CA GLY A 765 9.22 31.27 -11.38
C GLY A 765 8.01 31.41 -12.30
N VAL A 766 6.94 30.63 -12.12
CA VAL A 766 5.72 30.69 -12.95
C VAL A 766 4.51 31.08 -12.09
N GLY A 767 3.75 32.09 -12.52
CA GLY A 767 2.55 32.55 -11.82
C GLY A 767 2.82 33.04 -10.39
N ASP A 768 1.80 33.00 -9.54
CA ASP A 768 1.88 33.36 -8.11
C ASP A 768 2.26 32.15 -7.23
N TRP A 769 3.32 31.46 -7.64
CA TRP A 769 3.82 30.29 -6.94
C TRP A 769 4.21 30.55 -5.46
N PRO A 770 4.73 31.73 -5.03
CA PRO A 770 5.09 31.94 -3.62
C PRO A 770 3.88 31.90 -2.71
N THR A 771 2.77 32.53 -3.10
CA THR A 771 1.52 32.55 -2.32
C THR A 771 0.91 31.15 -2.25
N LYS A 772 0.87 30.43 -3.38
CA LYS A 772 0.36 29.04 -3.41
C LYS A 772 1.21 28.12 -2.52
N LEU A 773 2.54 28.24 -2.57
CA LEU A 773 3.43 27.46 -1.72
C LEU A 773 3.25 27.77 -0.23
N ASP A 774 3.09 29.05 0.14
CA ASP A 774 2.83 29.44 1.53
C ASP A 774 1.50 28.85 2.04
N ALA A 775 0.45 28.90 1.22
CA ALA A 775 -0.85 28.28 1.54
C ALA A 775 -0.73 26.76 1.72
N ASN A 776 0.00 26.08 0.83
CA ASN A 776 0.23 24.64 0.95
C ASN A 776 0.98 24.30 2.26
N LYS A 777 2.02 25.09 2.61
CA LYS A 777 2.78 24.91 3.86
C LYS A 777 1.93 25.15 5.11
N GLN A 778 1.05 26.15 5.08
CA GLN A 778 0.11 26.43 6.17
C GLN A 778 -0.82 25.24 6.40
N ALA A 779 -1.49 24.76 5.35
CA ALA A 779 -2.40 23.62 5.43
C ALA A 779 -1.70 22.33 5.89
N TYR A 780 -0.45 22.12 5.47
CA TYR A 780 0.36 20.99 5.92
C TYR A 780 0.66 21.06 7.44
N ALA A 781 1.08 22.23 7.94
CA ALA A 781 1.36 22.42 9.36
C ALA A 781 0.10 22.31 10.24
N GLU A 782 -1.03 22.85 9.79
CA GLU A 782 -2.32 22.73 10.49
C GLU A 782 -2.76 21.27 10.62
N ARG A 783 -2.59 20.47 9.56
CA ARG A 783 -2.87 19.04 9.58
C ARG A 783 -1.98 18.29 10.57
N ALA A 784 -0.70 18.64 10.63
CA ALA A 784 0.22 18.06 11.61
C ALA A 784 -0.25 18.38 13.04
N VAL A 785 -0.57 19.65 13.33
CA VAL A 785 -1.03 20.10 14.65
C VAL A 785 -2.36 19.47 15.06
N ALA A 786 -3.26 19.22 14.10
CA ALA A 786 -4.57 18.60 14.35
C ALA A 786 -4.49 17.08 14.59
N SER A 787 -3.34 16.45 14.39
CA SER A 787 -3.19 14.99 14.56
C SER A 787 -3.18 14.59 16.04
N ALA A 788 -3.73 13.41 16.35
CA ALA A 788 -3.77 12.87 17.71
C ALA A 788 -2.36 12.66 18.28
N ASP A 789 -1.42 12.17 17.46
CA ASP A 789 -0.02 11.98 17.84
C ASP A 789 0.65 13.31 18.23
N PHE A 790 0.33 14.39 17.51
CA PHE A 790 0.83 15.72 17.84
C PHE A 790 0.24 16.22 19.16
N ALA A 791 -1.07 16.08 19.35
CA ALA A 791 -1.74 16.48 20.59
C ALA A 791 -1.21 15.71 21.81
N ALA A 792 -0.85 14.43 21.65
CA ALA A 792 -0.26 13.62 22.70
C ALA A 792 1.15 14.10 23.10
N ARG A 793 1.95 14.57 22.13
CA ARG A 793 3.31 15.08 22.36
C ARG A 793 3.34 16.51 22.88
N PHE A 794 2.37 17.32 22.43
CA PHE A 794 2.28 18.73 22.77
C PHE A 794 0.87 19.03 23.28
N PRO A 795 0.63 18.91 24.60
CA PRO A 795 -0.65 19.25 25.20
C PRO A 795 -1.06 20.71 24.95
N GLU A 796 -2.35 20.97 24.78
CA GLU A 796 -2.88 22.34 24.58
C GLU A 796 -2.72 23.23 25.81
N THR A 797 -2.41 22.66 26.97
CA THR A 797 -2.17 23.38 28.23
C THR A 797 -0.79 24.07 28.27
N GLN A 798 0.09 23.81 27.31
CA GLN A 798 1.42 24.42 27.25
C GLN A 798 1.33 25.92 26.91
N THR A 799 2.11 26.73 27.61
CA THR A 799 2.36 28.12 27.20
C THR A 799 3.15 28.17 25.88
N ALA A 800 3.14 29.30 25.18
CA ALA A 800 3.90 29.48 23.94
C ALA A 800 5.38 29.09 24.08
N SER A 801 6.05 29.56 25.13
CA SER A 801 7.47 29.25 25.39
C SER A 801 7.70 27.76 25.69
N GLN A 802 6.82 27.12 26.46
CA GLN A 802 6.92 25.68 26.74
C GLN A 802 6.71 24.85 25.47
N TYR A 803 5.74 25.24 24.65
CA TYR A 803 5.46 24.59 23.37
C TYR A 803 6.63 24.70 22.39
N VAL A 804 7.18 25.90 22.21
CA VAL A 804 8.35 26.14 21.34
C VAL A 804 9.58 25.38 21.83
N ALA A 805 9.85 25.39 23.15
CA ALA A 805 10.93 24.60 23.72
C ALA A 805 10.75 23.09 23.49
N ALA A 806 9.52 22.59 23.62
CA ALA A 806 9.20 21.19 23.35
C ALA A 806 9.39 20.83 21.86
N LEU A 807 9.06 21.72 20.92
CA LEU A 807 9.30 21.51 19.50
C LEU A 807 10.79 21.39 19.18
N TYR A 808 11.63 22.27 19.73
CA TYR A 808 13.10 22.17 19.56
C TYR A 808 13.68 20.92 20.23
N ALA A 809 13.15 20.53 21.39
CA ALA A 809 13.54 19.28 22.06
C ALA A 809 13.17 18.04 21.23
N SER A 810 11.96 18.03 20.65
CA SER A 810 11.49 17.00 19.71
C SER A 810 12.39 16.93 18.47
N ALA A 811 12.74 18.09 17.90
CA ALA A 811 13.70 18.19 16.81
C ALA A 811 15.14 17.75 17.20
N GLY A 812 15.45 17.65 18.50
CA GLY A 812 16.77 17.29 18.98
C GLY A 812 17.85 18.29 18.59
N VAL A 813 17.54 19.59 18.64
CA VAL A 813 18.51 20.68 18.34
C VAL A 813 18.49 21.73 19.45
N THR A 814 19.59 22.47 19.58
CA THR A 814 19.65 23.65 20.45
C THR A 814 19.43 24.92 19.61
N PRO A 815 18.33 25.67 19.81
CA PRO A 815 18.07 26.90 19.08
C PRO A 815 18.90 28.07 19.61
N THR A 816 19.07 29.10 18.79
CA THR A 816 19.49 30.43 19.24
C THR A 816 18.32 31.14 19.94
N GLN A 817 18.63 32.17 20.73
CA GLN A 817 17.59 32.97 21.38
C GLN A 817 16.66 33.65 20.36
N GLY A 818 17.22 34.19 19.27
CA GLY A 818 16.41 34.85 18.23
C GLY A 818 15.45 33.91 17.51
N GLU A 819 15.84 32.65 17.29
CA GLU A 819 14.93 31.63 16.74
C GLU A 819 13.80 31.29 17.72
N THR A 820 14.12 31.16 19.00
CA THR A 820 13.12 30.93 20.06
C THR A 820 12.12 32.08 20.13
N ASP A 821 12.61 33.33 20.14
CA ASP A 821 11.78 34.53 20.19
C ASP A 821 10.87 34.63 18.95
N ALA A 822 11.40 34.35 17.76
CA ALA A 822 10.63 34.38 16.52
C ALA A 822 9.50 33.33 16.49
N ALA A 823 9.76 32.12 17.00
CA ALA A 823 8.77 31.06 17.07
C ALA A 823 7.69 31.36 18.13
N VAL A 824 8.08 31.91 19.30
CA VAL A 824 7.14 32.35 20.34
C VAL A 824 6.28 33.50 19.84
N GLN A 825 6.86 34.46 19.11
CA GLN A 825 6.11 35.55 18.49
C GLN A 825 5.10 35.03 17.45
N ALA A 826 5.50 34.05 16.62
CA ALA A 826 4.61 33.44 15.64
C ALA A 826 3.46 32.64 16.27
N PHE A 827 3.63 32.14 17.50
CA PHE A 827 2.55 31.51 18.25
C PHE A 827 1.37 32.46 18.49
N GLY A 828 1.63 33.76 18.65
CA GLY A 828 0.61 34.80 18.75
C GLY A 828 -0.46 34.50 19.81
N ALA A 829 -1.73 34.54 19.40
CA ALA A 829 -2.88 34.30 20.28
C ALA A 829 -3.10 32.81 20.64
N GLY A 830 -2.28 31.89 20.13
CA GLY A 830 -2.41 30.45 20.37
C GLY A 830 -3.47 29.76 19.50
N GLY A 831 -4.07 28.70 20.05
CA GLY A 831 -4.97 27.81 19.30
C GLY A 831 -4.26 27.05 18.17
N ALA A 832 -5.04 26.37 17.32
CA ALA A 832 -4.50 25.57 16.22
C ALA A 832 -3.65 26.40 15.24
N ALA A 833 -4.12 27.60 14.87
CA ALA A 833 -3.42 28.48 13.93
C ALA A 833 -2.09 29.00 14.49
N GLY A 834 -2.05 29.46 15.75
CA GLY A 834 -0.82 29.92 16.40
C GLY A 834 0.20 28.78 16.58
N ARG A 835 -0.27 27.59 16.97
CA ARG A 835 0.56 26.39 17.06
C ARG A 835 1.18 26.01 15.71
N ALA A 836 0.37 26.01 14.65
CA ALA A 836 0.87 25.76 13.31
C ALA A 836 1.93 26.80 12.92
N ALA A 837 1.68 28.10 13.12
CA ALA A 837 2.64 29.15 12.81
C ALA A 837 3.97 29.01 13.56
N ALA A 838 3.94 28.68 14.85
CA ALA A 838 5.15 28.42 15.62
C ALA A 838 5.90 27.15 15.15
N LEU A 839 5.19 26.05 14.84
CA LEU A 839 5.78 24.86 14.25
C LEU A 839 6.50 25.16 12.93
N ARG A 840 5.88 25.96 12.05
CA ARG A 840 6.50 26.41 10.79
C ARG A 840 7.80 27.17 11.05
N LYS A 841 7.80 28.11 12.00
CA LYS A 841 9.01 28.87 12.38
C LYS A 841 10.12 27.99 12.94
N VAL A 842 9.80 27.00 13.76
CA VAL A 842 10.78 26.03 14.27
C VAL A 842 11.36 25.18 13.13
N ALA A 843 10.52 24.67 12.23
CA ALA A 843 10.98 23.88 11.09
C ALA A 843 11.87 24.69 10.12
N ASP A 844 11.59 25.99 9.95
CA ASP A 844 12.37 26.92 9.12
C ASP A 844 13.59 27.54 9.82
N SER A 845 13.87 27.15 11.07
CA SER A 845 15.03 27.65 11.81
C SER A 845 16.35 27.12 11.23
N ALA A 846 17.41 27.90 11.37
CA ALA A 846 18.75 27.52 10.92
C ALA A 846 19.24 26.28 11.68
N SER A 847 19.00 26.21 13.00
CA SER A 847 19.38 25.04 13.81
C SER A 847 18.73 23.74 13.32
N VAL A 848 17.43 23.75 12.97
CA VAL A 848 16.76 22.55 12.43
C VAL A 848 17.27 22.25 11.03
N THR A 849 17.40 23.27 10.19
CA THR A 849 17.87 23.13 8.79
C THR A 849 19.27 22.52 8.73
N SER A 850 20.22 23.05 9.49
CA SER A 850 21.60 22.55 9.52
C SER A 850 21.71 21.14 10.09
N ALA A 851 20.91 20.80 11.11
CA ALA A 851 20.91 19.45 11.69
C ALA A 851 20.32 18.39 10.76
N GLU A 852 19.50 18.80 9.78
CA GLU A 852 18.80 17.89 8.87
C GLU A 852 19.41 17.83 7.47
N LEU A 853 20.21 18.83 7.06
CA LEU A 853 20.67 18.97 5.68
C LEU A 853 21.41 17.74 5.14
N ASN A 854 22.51 17.32 5.80
CA ASN A 854 23.28 16.15 5.36
C ASN A 854 22.48 14.84 5.50
N PRO A 855 21.81 14.56 6.64
CA PRO A 855 20.92 13.40 6.75
C PRO A 855 19.86 13.32 5.65
N ALA A 856 19.17 14.42 5.36
CA ALA A 856 18.15 14.47 4.31
C ALA A 856 18.75 14.33 2.91
N PHE A 857 19.97 14.85 2.66
CA PHE A 857 20.67 14.65 1.40
C PHE A 857 20.91 13.17 1.14
N VAL A 858 21.46 12.44 2.13
CA VAL A 858 21.65 10.98 2.03
C VAL A 858 20.31 10.26 1.83
N LEU A 859 19.28 10.66 2.58
CA LEU A 859 17.94 10.07 2.42
C LEU A 859 17.42 10.21 0.99
N MET A 860 17.68 11.37 0.36
CA MET A 860 17.26 11.65 -1.00
C MET A 860 18.05 10.89 -2.08
N GLU A 861 19.22 10.36 -1.78
CA GLU A 861 19.89 9.42 -2.68
C GLU A 861 19.06 8.13 -2.83
N TYR A 862 18.51 7.63 -1.72
CA TYR A 862 17.63 6.45 -1.75
C TYR A 862 16.24 6.77 -2.30
N PHE A 863 15.67 7.91 -1.93
CA PHE A 863 14.30 8.26 -2.32
C PHE A 863 14.21 8.75 -3.76
N GLY A 864 15.19 9.54 -4.21
CA GLY A 864 15.27 10.04 -5.58
C GLY A 864 15.65 8.93 -6.54
N TYR A 865 16.85 8.36 -6.38
CA TYR A 865 17.36 7.36 -7.34
C TYR A 865 16.76 5.99 -7.13
N LEU A 866 16.68 5.49 -5.90
CA LEU A 866 16.31 4.08 -5.66
C LEU A 866 14.80 3.89 -5.39
N ARG A 867 14.06 4.98 -5.20
CA ARG A 867 12.61 5.01 -4.94
C ARG A 867 12.18 4.09 -3.79
N ARG A 868 12.98 4.03 -2.72
CA ARG A 868 12.75 3.13 -1.58
C ARG A 868 13.31 3.66 -0.27
N ASP A 869 12.91 3.03 0.83
CA ASP A 869 13.57 3.22 2.12
C ASP A 869 15.01 2.67 2.14
N PRO A 870 15.97 3.40 2.78
CA PRO A 870 17.33 2.93 2.89
C PRO A 870 17.46 1.77 3.89
N ASP A 871 18.39 0.86 3.63
CA ASP A 871 18.87 -0.06 4.66
C ASP A 871 19.77 0.69 5.65
N GLU A 872 19.73 0.31 6.93
CA GLU A 872 20.42 1.06 7.98
C GLU A 872 21.93 1.10 7.78
N ALA A 873 22.53 -0.03 7.39
CA ALA A 873 23.97 -0.13 7.18
C ALA A 873 24.46 0.79 6.05
N GLY A 874 23.78 0.75 4.89
CA GLY A 874 24.08 1.60 3.75
C GLY A 874 23.86 3.08 4.07
N TYR A 875 22.77 3.41 4.76
CA TYR A 875 22.49 4.79 5.16
C TYR A 875 23.62 5.36 6.03
N GLN A 876 24.01 4.64 7.08
CA GLN A 876 25.05 5.11 8.00
C GLN A 876 26.42 5.18 7.33
N PHE A 877 26.73 4.26 6.41
CA PHE A 877 27.94 4.35 5.59
C PHE A 877 28.00 5.67 4.81
N TRP A 878 26.93 6.00 4.09
CA TRP A 878 26.87 7.20 3.27
C TRP A 878 26.84 8.49 4.09
N LEU A 879 26.11 8.51 5.20
CA LEU A 879 26.09 9.65 6.11
C LEU A 879 27.47 9.90 6.73
N SER A 880 28.16 8.85 7.16
CA SER A 880 29.54 8.95 7.66
C SER A 880 30.48 9.49 6.59
N LYS A 881 30.41 8.94 5.36
CA LYS A 881 31.25 9.38 4.23
C LYS A 881 30.99 10.84 3.86
N LEU A 882 29.72 11.28 3.79
CA LEU A 882 29.38 12.66 3.47
C LEU A 882 29.89 13.64 4.55
N ASN A 883 29.73 13.28 5.81
CA ASN A 883 30.20 14.09 6.94
C ASN A 883 31.75 14.17 6.98
N GLN A 884 32.46 13.10 6.60
CA GLN A 884 33.92 13.11 6.48
C GLN A 884 34.42 14.19 5.50
N PHE A 885 33.63 14.50 4.46
CA PHE A 885 33.93 15.53 3.48
C PHE A 885 33.14 16.84 3.72
N ASN A 886 32.65 17.08 4.94
CA ASN A 886 31.91 18.29 5.32
C ASN A 886 30.69 18.59 4.41
N GLY A 887 29.99 17.56 3.92
CA GLY A 887 28.85 17.74 3.02
C GLY A 887 29.20 17.85 1.54
N ASP A 888 30.48 17.76 1.16
CA ASP A 888 30.90 17.75 -0.25
C ASP A 888 30.56 16.39 -0.90
N TYR A 889 29.41 16.34 -1.57
CA TYR A 889 28.89 15.14 -2.23
C TYR A 889 29.74 14.70 -3.43
N VAL A 890 30.54 15.59 -4.03
CA VAL A 890 31.45 15.27 -5.14
C VAL A 890 32.65 14.50 -4.60
N ARG A 891 33.30 15.01 -3.54
CA ARG A 891 34.41 14.32 -2.87
C ARG A 891 33.98 13.04 -2.17
N ALA A 892 32.74 12.98 -1.69
CA ALA A 892 32.15 11.75 -1.17
C ALA A 892 31.79 10.74 -2.28
N GLU A 893 31.86 11.12 -3.57
CA GLU A 893 31.43 10.34 -4.74
C GLU A 893 30.00 9.79 -4.60
N MET A 894 29.16 10.49 -3.84
CA MET A 894 27.86 9.97 -3.41
C MET A 894 26.89 9.90 -4.59
N VAL A 895 26.54 11.06 -5.15
CA VAL A 895 25.64 11.15 -6.31
C VAL A 895 26.12 10.29 -7.48
N LYS A 896 27.44 10.26 -7.72
CA LYS A 896 28.06 9.41 -8.75
C LYS A 896 27.74 7.93 -8.52
N ALA A 897 27.90 7.44 -7.28
CA ALA A 897 27.67 6.04 -6.96
C ALA A 897 26.20 5.64 -7.17
N PHE A 898 25.25 6.50 -6.82
CA PHE A 898 23.82 6.21 -7.03
C PHE A 898 23.42 6.30 -8.50
N LEU A 899 23.88 7.31 -9.24
CA LEU A 899 23.65 7.44 -10.69
C LEU A 899 24.19 6.25 -11.49
N ASN A 900 25.32 5.69 -11.08
CA ASN A 900 25.94 4.55 -11.73
C ASN A 900 25.53 3.20 -11.14
N SER A 901 24.69 3.18 -10.10
CA SER A 901 24.25 1.94 -9.47
C SER A 901 23.41 1.11 -10.45
N ASP A 902 23.61 -0.20 -10.43
CA ASP A 902 22.75 -1.13 -11.18
C ASP A 902 21.28 -0.87 -10.81
N GLU A 903 20.97 -0.77 -9.51
CA GLU A 903 19.61 -0.56 -9.02
C GLU A 903 18.91 0.65 -9.67
N TYR A 904 19.59 1.80 -9.80
CA TYR A 904 19.04 2.96 -10.49
C TYR A 904 18.86 2.70 -11.99
N ARG A 905 19.89 2.15 -12.64
CA ARG A 905 19.88 1.91 -14.09
C ARG A 905 18.83 0.88 -14.50
N ARG A 906 18.58 -0.15 -13.68
CA ARG A 906 17.58 -1.19 -13.94
C ARG A 906 16.16 -0.63 -14.05
N ARG A 907 15.87 0.51 -13.42
CA ARG A 907 14.57 1.21 -13.55
C ARG A 907 14.22 1.58 -14.99
N PHE A 908 15.21 1.58 -15.88
CA PHE A 908 15.09 2.03 -17.26
C PHE A 908 15.53 0.95 -18.27
N GLY A 909 15.58 -0.34 -17.87
CA GLY A 909 15.76 -1.44 -18.82
C GLY A 909 17.19 -1.99 -18.97
N GLN A 910 18.00 -1.94 -17.91
CA GLN A 910 19.21 -2.77 -17.79
C GLN A 910 19.05 -3.87 -16.75
#